data_AF-A0A835SL18-F1
#
_entry.id   AF-A0A835SL18-F1
#
_cell.length_a   1.000
_cell.length_b   1.000
_cell.length_c   1.000
_cell.angle_alpha   90.00
_cell.angle_beta   90.00
_cell.angle_gamma   90.00
#
_symmetry.space_group_name_H-M   'P 1'
#
loop_
_entity.id
_entity.type
_entity.pdbx_description
1 polymer ?
#
loop_
_entity_poly.entity_id
_entity_poly.type
_entity_poly.pdbx_seq_one_letter_code
_entity_poly.pdbx_strand_id
1 'polypeptide(L)'
;MGRQQGALGLRALAIIAFSSLLLASGAAATQSGLYTEFPYCKCIKSPSAYKLADVVVAKGNSQYCFRLSAKVPAGCNNYCCNKADLKKIEFNVNSACDVFGSVVKATVNGVPTKVGTSFDQPSDGPAGSTVLRLTQLGLGLGSDGAEICITLAPGKNAPGCTTLEQLCVPPAGLPKGVCSAALFDSQNDCCPLSTPGIPSPPPPRPPPPPPPPSPPPPCMVCYTIEITGKPTPEPFPPKRYSADDCDVAATLIVEEMNAAIDAKDVKVISGFALESCEPETITVCASFFSSQEAKKIQPEVNAVLDALPRLLPPPPRPPPPSPPPPPPPRPPPPSPPPPPPPVCQACISFNIDDYPTFFWSDYLKKYYFNQGRCLDSLGMIAGDINDEAAQMGIKLAQPFTYTPANCGSSKWTTCGTFYTDADAKKMESWATSQANNVWMESITGPACSSYWKGWQFSITSTNSQCFNMGVSSRACAVDEVPFPTHTLCKKDQFSTPFALVPYVLESGKGRSNSTQLYCFQTFTVSGDQIVDPQNKCAKSTILNKIEFFADEAFRRAIMGVRVTPKGGKATWLASTWGAVGQTTFKVTPLDWSIDQASRGEICFELKDTVSIDDFCLGSEADTCHGSIFDNSMDCCPTYPSTLLA
;
A
#
# COMPACT_ATOMS: atom_id res chain seq x y z
N MET A 1 -93.65 -9.77 -20.37
CA MET A 1 -93.55 -9.59 -21.84
C MET A 1 -92.47 -8.54 -22.07
N GLY A 2 -91.38 -8.70 -22.78
CA GLY A 2 -90.76 -9.79 -23.54
C GLY A 2 -89.28 -9.39 -23.76
N ARG A 3 -88.43 -10.40 -23.94
CA ARG A 3 -86.97 -10.35 -24.12
C ARG A 3 -86.51 -9.45 -25.29
N GLN A 4 -85.30 -8.90 -25.21
CA GLN A 4 -84.19 -9.31 -26.09
C GLN A 4 -82.80 -8.85 -25.61
N GLN A 5 -81.80 -9.60 -26.04
CA GLN A 5 -80.44 -9.76 -25.53
C GLN A 5 -79.37 -8.92 -26.26
N GLY A 6 -78.18 -8.86 -25.67
CA GLY A 6 -76.89 -8.56 -26.31
C GLY A 6 -76.22 -7.30 -25.74
N ALA A 7 -74.93 -7.20 -25.46
CA ALA A 7 -73.79 -8.11 -25.40
C ALA A 7 -72.65 -7.36 -24.66
N LEU A 8 -71.61 -8.09 -24.25
CA LEU A 8 -70.49 -7.66 -23.40
C LEU A 8 -69.73 -6.41 -23.92
N GLY A 9 -69.15 -5.66 -22.98
CA GLY A 9 -68.12 -4.67 -23.28
C GLY A 9 -67.58 -3.92 -22.06
N LEU A 10 -66.71 -4.58 -21.28
CA LEU A 10 -65.88 -3.97 -20.23
C LEU A 10 -64.99 -2.89 -20.84
N ARG A 11 -65.22 -1.60 -20.52
CA ARG A 11 -64.30 -0.50 -20.90
C ARG A 11 -63.40 -0.16 -19.71
N ALA A 12 -62.19 -0.71 -19.74
CA ALA A 12 -61.06 -0.21 -18.96
C ALA A 12 -60.58 1.11 -19.58
N LEU A 13 -60.54 2.17 -18.78
CA LEU A 13 -59.91 3.45 -19.10
C LEU A 13 -58.38 3.29 -19.04
N ALA A 14 -57.75 3.15 -20.21
CA ALA A 14 -56.31 3.31 -20.37
C ALA A 14 -56.00 4.80 -20.57
N ILE A 15 -55.44 5.44 -19.54
CA ILE A 15 -54.84 6.77 -19.65
C ILE A 15 -53.49 6.59 -20.34
N ILE A 16 -53.42 6.99 -21.62
CA ILE A 16 -52.16 7.11 -22.36
C ILE A 16 -51.58 8.48 -22.01
N ALA A 17 -50.66 8.53 -21.05
CA ALA A 17 -49.74 9.64 -20.89
C ALA A 17 -48.48 9.32 -21.71
N PHE A 18 -48.38 9.93 -22.90
CA PHE A 18 -47.13 10.01 -23.65
C PHE A 18 -46.16 10.92 -22.88
N SER A 19 -45.31 10.35 -22.04
CA SER A 19 -44.09 11.00 -21.56
C SER A 19 -42.92 10.46 -22.35
N SER A 20 -42.52 11.22 -23.36
CA SER A 20 -41.31 11.03 -24.15
C SER A 20 -40.09 11.15 -23.24
N LEU A 21 -39.59 10.01 -22.72
CA LEU A 21 -38.29 9.95 -22.07
C LEU A 21 -37.23 10.00 -23.19
N LEU A 22 -36.77 11.20 -23.52
CA LEU A 22 -35.50 11.41 -24.21
C LEU A 22 -34.40 10.89 -23.28
N LEU A 23 -33.93 9.66 -23.53
CA LEU A 23 -32.63 9.21 -23.06
C LEU A 23 -31.57 10.07 -23.75
N ALA A 24 -31.18 11.18 -23.10
CA ALA A 24 -29.90 11.80 -23.38
C ALA A 24 -28.81 10.85 -22.87
N SER A 25 -28.47 9.84 -23.67
CA SER A 25 -27.18 9.18 -23.57
C SER A 25 -26.12 10.24 -23.86
N GLY A 26 -25.53 10.80 -22.81
CA GLY A 26 -24.32 11.61 -22.93
C GLY A 26 -23.21 10.71 -23.46
N ALA A 27 -23.06 10.65 -24.78
CA ALA A 27 -21.84 10.15 -25.38
C ALA A 27 -20.73 11.10 -24.93
N ALA A 28 -19.76 10.61 -24.15
CA ALA A 28 -18.51 11.32 -23.98
C ALA A 28 -17.92 11.53 -25.39
N ALA A 29 -17.79 12.78 -25.82
CA ALA A 29 -17.27 13.10 -27.13
C ALA A 29 -15.86 12.51 -27.24
N THR A 30 -15.65 11.62 -28.21
CA THR A 30 -14.34 11.01 -28.44
C THR A 30 -13.33 12.10 -28.79
N GLN A 31 -12.23 12.17 -28.04
CA GLN A 31 -11.14 13.13 -28.29
C GLN A 31 -10.46 12.80 -29.63
N SER A 32 -10.44 13.77 -30.55
CA SER A 32 -10.02 13.56 -31.94
C SER A 32 -8.51 13.54 -32.14
N GLY A 33 -7.73 14.08 -31.20
CA GLY A 33 -6.28 14.22 -31.33
C GLY A 33 -5.83 15.21 -32.40
N LEU A 34 -6.72 16.07 -32.90
CA LEU A 34 -6.42 17.02 -33.99
C LEU A 34 -5.28 17.99 -33.64
N TYR A 35 -5.16 18.39 -32.38
CA TYR A 35 -4.03 19.18 -31.87
C TYR A 35 -3.27 18.34 -30.85
N THR A 36 -2.00 18.01 -31.13
CA THR A 36 -1.20 17.11 -30.26
C THR A 36 -0.56 17.81 -29.06
N GLU A 37 -0.51 19.14 -29.08
CA GLU A 37 0.12 19.96 -28.04
C GLU A 37 -0.86 20.98 -27.49
N PHE A 38 -0.71 21.30 -26.20
CA PHE A 38 -1.50 22.32 -25.54
C PHE A 38 -1.18 23.74 -26.09
N PRO A 39 -2.17 24.65 -26.25
CA PRO A 39 -3.61 24.43 -26.09
C PRO A 39 -4.19 23.60 -27.25
N TYR A 40 -5.10 22.69 -26.92
CA TYR A 40 -5.67 21.70 -27.83
C TYR A 40 -6.76 22.29 -28.75
N CYS A 41 -6.44 23.41 -29.41
CA CYS A 41 -7.34 24.14 -30.30
C CYS A 41 -6.56 25.02 -31.28
N LYS A 42 -7.21 25.47 -32.35
CA LYS A 42 -6.66 26.48 -33.27
C LYS A 42 -6.92 27.88 -32.75
N CYS A 43 -5.84 28.61 -32.48
CA CYS A 43 -5.88 29.99 -31.98
C CYS A 43 -4.49 30.64 -32.10
N ILE A 44 -4.43 31.96 -31.94
CA ILE A 44 -3.21 32.77 -32.02
C ILE A 44 -2.50 32.74 -30.65
N LYS A 45 -1.33 32.09 -30.59
CA LYS A 45 -0.53 31.92 -29.36
C LYS A 45 0.40 33.10 -29.05
N SER A 46 0.74 33.93 -30.05
CA SER A 46 1.61 35.09 -29.90
C SER A 46 1.57 35.94 -31.18
N PRO A 47 1.81 37.26 -31.12
CA PRO A 47 1.85 38.11 -29.92
C PRO A 47 0.44 38.38 -29.35
N SER A 48 0.35 38.61 -28.04
CA SER A 48 -0.89 38.96 -27.31
C SER A 48 -0.61 39.91 -26.15
N ALA A 49 -1.64 40.64 -25.70
CA ALA A 49 -1.54 41.54 -24.55
C ALA A 49 -1.57 40.83 -23.19
N TYR A 50 -1.99 39.57 -23.12
CA TYR A 50 -2.16 38.86 -21.85
C TYR A 50 -1.08 37.81 -21.63
N LYS A 51 -0.50 37.79 -20.44
CA LYS A 51 0.43 36.76 -19.95
C LYS A 51 0.26 36.60 -18.45
N LEU A 52 0.36 35.38 -17.91
CA LEU A 52 0.58 35.20 -16.47
C LEU A 52 2.06 35.41 -16.14
N ALA A 53 2.35 36.00 -14.98
CA ALA A 53 3.70 36.09 -14.47
C ALA A 53 4.33 34.70 -14.33
N ASP A 54 5.64 34.60 -14.56
CA ASP A 54 6.35 33.31 -14.52
C ASP A 54 6.43 32.74 -13.10
N VAL A 55 6.14 33.55 -12.08
CA VAL A 55 6.18 33.22 -10.66
C VAL A 55 4.77 33.08 -10.10
N VAL A 56 4.48 31.93 -9.50
CA VAL A 56 3.28 31.66 -8.71
C VAL A 56 3.54 31.93 -7.24
N VAL A 57 2.59 32.59 -6.58
CA VAL A 57 2.64 32.81 -5.13
C VAL A 57 1.79 31.74 -4.44
N ALA A 58 2.44 30.85 -3.67
CA ALA A 58 1.74 29.95 -2.77
C ALA A 58 1.33 30.70 -1.50
N LYS A 59 0.02 30.76 -1.21
CA LYS A 59 -0.53 31.51 -0.04
C LYS A 59 -0.80 30.63 1.19
N GLY A 60 -0.41 29.35 1.15
CA GLY A 60 -0.80 28.35 2.14
C GLY A 60 -2.22 27.81 1.88
N ASN A 61 -2.63 26.79 2.65
CA ASN A 61 -3.93 26.11 2.49
C ASN A 61 -4.21 25.62 1.05
N SER A 62 -3.17 25.12 0.36
CA SER A 62 -3.23 24.68 -1.04
C SER A 62 -3.79 25.72 -2.01
N GLN A 63 -3.59 27.02 -1.70
CA GLN A 63 -3.95 28.13 -2.57
C GLN A 63 -2.74 28.68 -3.32
N TYR A 64 -2.90 28.81 -4.65
CA TYR A 64 -1.86 29.25 -5.58
C TYR A 64 -2.37 30.42 -6.41
N CYS A 65 -1.65 31.54 -6.39
CA CYS A 65 -2.06 32.78 -7.03
C CYS A 65 -1.13 33.17 -8.19
N PHE A 66 -1.74 33.44 -9.33
CA PHE A 66 -1.13 33.88 -10.57
C PHE A 66 -1.40 35.36 -10.76
N ARG A 67 -0.38 36.12 -11.18
CA ARG A 67 -0.53 37.54 -11.48
C ARG A 67 -0.67 37.75 -12.99
N LEU A 68 -1.74 38.43 -13.41
CA LEU A 68 -1.95 38.79 -14.81
C LEU A 68 -1.11 40.00 -15.19
N SER A 69 -0.40 39.90 -16.31
CA SER A 69 0.13 41.03 -17.07
C SER A 69 -0.79 41.28 -18.25
N ALA A 70 -1.39 42.47 -18.32
CA ALA A 70 -2.26 42.91 -19.40
C ALA A 70 -1.63 44.12 -20.10
N LYS A 71 -0.59 43.86 -20.90
CA LYS A 71 0.24 44.90 -21.54
C LYS A 71 0.44 44.57 -23.00
N VAL A 72 0.12 45.53 -23.87
CA VAL A 72 0.32 45.40 -25.31
C VAL A 72 1.82 45.38 -25.62
N PRO A 73 2.37 44.29 -26.21
CA PRO A 73 3.77 44.25 -26.61
C PRO A 73 4.07 45.28 -27.70
N ALA A 74 5.29 45.83 -27.69
CA ALA A 74 5.73 46.78 -28.71
C ALA A 74 5.57 46.19 -30.12
N GLY A 75 4.95 46.94 -31.03
CA GLY A 75 4.70 46.51 -32.41
C GLY A 75 3.51 45.56 -32.59
N CYS A 76 2.78 45.21 -31.54
CA CYS A 76 1.61 44.33 -31.66
C CYS A 76 0.32 45.09 -32.00
N ASN A 77 -0.12 44.96 -33.26
CA ASN A 77 -1.31 45.66 -33.78
C ASN A 77 -2.51 44.74 -34.10
N ASN A 78 -2.41 43.44 -33.79
CA ASN A 78 -3.46 42.47 -34.10
C ASN A 78 -4.64 42.53 -33.09
N TYR A 79 -5.69 41.77 -33.39
CA TYR A 79 -6.87 41.64 -32.52
C TYR A 79 -6.51 41.19 -31.09
N CYS A 80 -5.63 40.19 -30.95
CA CYS A 80 -5.18 39.61 -29.68
C CYS A 80 -4.38 40.54 -28.77
N CYS A 81 -4.03 41.72 -29.26
CA CYS A 81 -3.29 42.73 -28.52
C CYS A 81 -4.14 43.93 -28.13
N ASN A 82 -5.01 44.41 -29.02
CA ASN A 82 -5.68 45.71 -28.80
C ASN A 82 -7.18 45.62 -28.56
N LYS A 83 -7.79 44.44 -28.78
CA LYS A 83 -9.25 44.29 -28.76
C LYS A 83 -9.74 43.06 -28.01
N ALA A 84 -8.94 42.00 -27.95
CA ALA A 84 -9.30 40.79 -27.22
C ALA A 84 -9.51 41.06 -25.73
N ASP A 85 -10.57 40.50 -25.17
CA ASP A 85 -10.78 40.38 -23.73
C ASP A 85 -10.09 39.11 -23.19
N LEU A 86 -10.20 38.88 -21.88
CA LEU A 86 -9.78 37.64 -21.23
C LEU A 86 -10.99 36.98 -20.55
N LYS A 87 -11.62 36.06 -21.28
CA LYS A 87 -12.83 35.35 -20.85
C LYS A 87 -12.52 34.11 -20.02
N LYS A 88 -11.49 33.37 -20.40
CA LYS A 88 -11.21 32.03 -19.86
C LYS A 88 -9.70 31.80 -19.74
N ILE A 89 -9.29 31.02 -18.74
CA ILE A 89 -7.96 30.44 -18.65
C ILE A 89 -8.12 28.93 -18.59
N GLU A 90 -7.29 28.20 -19.33
CA GLU A 90 -7.17 26.75 -19.21
C GLU A 90 -5.75 26.40 -18.76
N PHE A 91 -5.64 25.46 -17.84
CA PHE A 91 -4.38 24.85 -17.44
C PHE A 91 -4.30 23.44 -18.01
N ASN A 92 -3.13 23.06 -18.54
CA ASN A 92 -2.86 21.67 -18.88
C ASN A 92 -2.60 20.88 -17.59
N VAL A 93 -3.46 19.92 -17.28
CA VAL A 93 -3.46 19.24 -15.97
C VAL A 93 -3.47 17.73 -16.13
N ASN A 94 -3.02 17.03 -15.09
CA ASN A 94 -2.99 15.58 -15.09
C ASN A 94 -4.42 15.03 -15.00
N SER A 95 -4.76 14.04 -15.83
CA SER A 95 -6.09 13.40 -15.82
C SER A 95 -6.42 12.73 -14.49
N ALA A 96 -5.41 12.33 -13.72
CA ALA A 96 -5.58 11.80 -12.37
C ALA A 96 -6.14 12.83 -11.37
N CYS A 97 -6.14 14.12 -11.72
CA CYS A 97 -6.72 15.18 -10.90
C CYS A 97 -8.24 15.32 -11.10
N ASP A 98 -8.78 14.83 -12.23
CA ASP A 98 -10.20 14.81 -12.53
C ASP A 98 -10.89 13.63 -11.83
N VAL A 99 -10.90 13.68 -10.50
CA VAL A 99 -11.57 12.68 -9.66
C VAL A 99 -12.97 13.14 -9.30
N PHE A 100 -13.90 12.20 -9.18
CA PHE A 100 -15.26 12.49 -8.73
C PHE A 100 -15.26 13.18 -7.36
N GLY A 101 -15.80 14.39 -7.32
CA GLY A 101 -15.84 15.20 -6.10
C GLY A 101 -14.55 15.97 -5.79
N SER A 102 -13.63 16.11 -6.76
CA SER A 102 -12.53 17.08 -6.69
C SER A 102 -13.08 18.50 -6.48
N VAL A 103 -12.48 19.26 -5.56
CA VAL A 103 -12.93 20.63 -5.25
C VAL A 103 -11.81 21.60 -5.58
N VAL A 104 -11.86 22.16 -6.79
CA VAL A 104 -11.06 23.33 -7.15
C VAL A 104 -11.94 24.58 -7.03
N LYS A 105 -11.44 25.60 -6.35
CA LYS A 105 -12.11 26.91 -6.25
C LYS A 105 -11.22 27.96 -6.86
N ALA A 106 -11.79 28.93 -7.56
CA ALA A 106 -11.05 30.06 -8.12
C ALA A 106 -11.55 31.40 -7.58
N THR A 107 -10.64 32.36 -7.43
CA THR A 107 -10.94 33.75 -7.11
C THR A 107 -10.19 34.69 -8.05
N VAL A 108 -10.74 35.89 -8.26
CA VAL A 108 -10.10 37.01 -8.93
C VAL A 108 -10.09 38.17 -7.95
N ASN A 109 -8.89 38.66 -7.61
CA ASN A 109 -8.67 39.69 -6.58
C ASN A 109 -9.36 39.36 -5.25
N GLY A 110 -9.32 38.09 -4.84
CA GLY A 110 -9.95 37.58 -3.62
C GLY A 110 -11.46 37.32 -3.71
N VAL A 111 -12.13 37.73 -4.80
CA VAL A 111 -13.56 37.49 -5.02
C VAL A 111 -13.76 36.16 -5.76
N PRO A 112 -14.60 35.22 -5.27
CA PRO A 112 -14.91 33.98 -5.99
C PRO A 112 -15.35 34.23 -7.43
N THR A 113 -14.87 33.40 -8.36
CA THR A 113 -15.30 33.47 -9.76
C THR A 113 -16.81 33.20 -9.87
N LYS A 114 -17.47 33.90 -10.80
CA LYS A 114 -18.93 33.76 -11.02
C LYS A 114 -19.34 32.33 -11.39
N VAL A 115 -18.44 31.62 -12.07
CA VAL A 115 -18.59 30.20 -12.41
C VAL A 115 -17.46 29.44 -11.73
N GLY A 116 -17.79 28.29 -11.13
CA GLY A 116 -16.79 27.38 -10.57
C GLY A 116 -15.84 26.85 -11.65
N THR A 117 -14.68 26.37 -11.22
CA THR A 117 -13.75 25.70 -12.13
C THR A 117 -14.29 24.34 -12.55
N SER A 118 -13.94 23.89 -13.75
CA SER A 118 -14.30 22.57 -14.25
C SER A 118 -13.07 21.87 -14.80
N PHE A 119 -12.98 20.56 -14.60
CA PHE A 119 -12.15 19.73 -15.45
C PHE A 119 -12.93 19.42 -16.74
N ASP A 120 -12.24 19.44 -17.87
CA ASP A 120 -12.81 19.12 -19.17
C ASP A 120 -11.85 18.25 -19.96
N GLN A 121 -12.39 17.32 -20.73
CA GLN A 121 -11.66 16.59 -21.77
C GLN A 121 -11.79 17.38 -23.08
N PRO A 122 -10.73 18.05 -23.58
CA PRO A 122 -10.81 18.83 -24.80
C PRO A 122 -11.08 17.90 -25.99
N SER A 123 -12.13 18.19 -26.76
CA SER A 123 -12.57 17.35 -27.88
C SER A 123 -11.53 17.21 -29.00
N ASP A 124 -10.68 18.22 -29.18
CA ASP A 124 -9.63 18.21 -30.21
C ASP A 124 -8.24 17.83 -29.68
N GLY A 125 -8.13 17.53 -28.38
CA GLY A 125 -6.89 17.07 -27.78
C GLY A 125 -6.67 15.56 -27.98
N PRO A 126 -5.47 15.04 -27.67
CA PRO A 126 -5.21 13.61 -27.63
C PRO A 126 -6.04 12.92 -26.54
N ALA A 127 -6.33 11.63 -26.73
CA ALA A 127 -6.99 10.81 -25.72
C ALA A 127 -6.28 10.88 -24.37
N GLY A 128 -7.04 11.12 -23.30
CA GLY A 128 -6.53 11.26 -21.93
C GLY A 128 -6.07 12.67 -21.57
N SER A 129 -6.06 13.62 -22.52
CA SER A 129 -5.77 15.02 -22.21
C SER A 129 -6.87 15.59 -21.34
N THR A 130 -6.49 16.38 -20.34
CA THR A 130 -7.42 16.99 -19.38
C THR A 130 -7.01 18.45 -19.16
N VAL A 131 -7.98 19.35 -19.14
CA VAL A 131 -7.74 20.77 -18.83
C VAL A 131 -8.53 21.20 -17.60
N LEU A 132 -7.95 22.05 -16.77
CA LEU A 132 -8.67 22.78 -15.73
C LEU A 132 -9.09 24.14 -16.28
N ARG A 133 -10.39 24.37 -16.39
CA ARG A 133 -10.99 25.56 -16.99
C ARG A 133 -11.52 26.52 -15.95
N LEU A 134 -11.07 27.77 -16.02
CA LEU A 134 -11.61 28.94 -15.32
C LEU A 134 -12.30 29.83 -16.35
N THR A 135 -13.63 30.01 -16.27
CA THR A 135 -14.41 30.73 -17.28
C THR A 135 -15.14 31.94 -16.70
N GLN A 136 -15.67 32.80 -17.58
CA GLN A 136 -16.38 34.04 -17.23
C GLN A 136 -15.57 34.96 -16.29
N LEU A 137 -14.27 35.09 -16.56
CA LEU A 137 -13.37 35.91 -15.73
C LEU A 137 -13.67 37.41 -15.84
N GLY A 138 -14.19 37.88 -16.98
CA GLY A 138 -14.55 39.28 -17.20
C GLY A 138 -13.36 40.24 -17.14
N LEU A 139 -12.16 39.74 -17.47
CA LEU A 139 -10.91 40.49 -17.43
C LEU A 139 -10.62 41.12 -18.80
N GLY A 140 -9.82 42.19 -18.83
CA GLY A 140 -9.44 42.87 -20.05
C GLY A 140 -8.15 43.69 -19.91
N LEU A 141 -7.87 44.58 -20.86
CA LEU A 141 -6.65 45.40 -20.85
C LEU A 141 -6.50 46.30 -19.61
N GLY A 142 -7.61 46.64 -18.95
CA GLY A 142 -7.61 47.39 -17.68
C GLY A 142 -7.32 46.55 -16.44
N SER A 143 -7.07 45.24 -16.60
CA SER A 143 -6.90 44.30 -15.49
C SER A 143 -5.44 43.96 -15.20
N ASP A 144 -4.50 44.81 -15.60
CA ASP A 144 -3.06 44.60 -15.33
C ASP A 144 -2.83 44.46 -13.81
N GLY A 145 -2.08 43.43 -13.43
CA GLY A 145 -1.80 43.11 -12.04
C GLY A 145 -2.92 42.37 -11.30
N ALA A 146 -4.03 42.02 -11.95
CA ALA A 146 -5.07 41.19 -11.34
C ALA A 146 -4.49 39.87 -10.81
N GLU A 147 -4.94 39.46 -9.64
CA GLU A 147 -4.53 38.23 -8.98
C GLU A 147 -5.60 37.16 -9.18
N ILE A 148 -5.25 36.07 -9.85
CA ILE A 148 -6.12 34.92 -10.07
C ILE A 148 -5.61 33.79 -9.17
N CYS A 149 -6.41 33.34 -8.21
CA CYS A 149 -6.01 32.24 -7.34
C CYS A 149 -6.83 30.99 -7.61
N ILE A 150 -6.20 29.83 -7.55
CA ILE A 150 -6.87 28.53 -7.44
C ILE A 150 -6.58 27.93 -6.07
N THR A 151 -7.58 27.32 -5.46
CA THR A 151 -7.45 26.57 -4.20
C THR A 151 -7.76 25.12 -4.49
N LEU A 152 -6.79 24.25 -4.24
CA LEU A 152 -6.89 22.81 -4.44
C LEU A 152 -7.30 22.18 -3.11
N ALA A 153 -8.35 21.36 -3.13
CA ALA A 153 -8.78 20.62 -1.95
C ALA A 153 -8.94 19.14 -2.27
N PRO A 154 -8.69 18.26 -1.29
CA PRO A 154 -8.85 16.83 -1.48
C PRO A 154 -10.25 16.47 -1.99
N GLY A 155 -10.34 15.55 -2.93
CA GLY A 155 -11.61 14.99 -3.36
C GLY A 155 -12.24 14.12 -2.26
N LYS A 156 -13.57 13.98 -2.27
CA LYS A 156 -14.31 13.23 -1.24
C LYS A 156 -14.03 11.72 -1.23
N ASN A 157 -13.68 11.15 -2.40
CA ASN A 157 -13.53 9.70 -2.60
C ASN A 157 -12.14 9.29 -3.13
N ALA A 158 -11.30 10.28 -3.44
CA ALA A 158 -9.92 10.14 -3.88
C ALA A 158 -9.22 11.47 -3.60
N PRO A 159 -7.94 11.49 -3.20
CA PRO A 159 -7.27 12.72 -2.78
C PRO A 159 -7.23 13.78 -3.89
N GLY A 160 -7.30 13.39 -5.17
CA GLY A 160 -7.12 14.32 -6.28
C GLY A 160 -5.75 15.00 -6.22
N CYS A 161 -5.62 16.15 -6.87
CA CYS A 161 -4.37 16.93 -6.86
C CYS A 161 -4.48 18.08 -5.86
N THR A 162 -3.58 18.11 -4.88
CA THR A 162 -3.57 19.09 -3.78
C THR A 162 -2.42 20.10 -3.89
N THR A 163 -1.49 19.89 -4.82
CA THR A 163 -0.38 20.80 -5.14
C THR A 163 -0.28 21.07 -6.65
N LEU A 164 0.45 22.10 -7.06
CA LEU A 164 0.69 22.37 -8.49
C LEU A 164 1.57 21.29 -9.14
N GLU A 165 2.46 20.66 -8.38
CA GLU A 165 3.32 19.56 -8.83
C GLU A 165 2.50 18.32 -9.21
N GLN A 166 1.39 18.09 -8.49
CA GLN A 166 0.44 17.03 -8.80
C GLN A 166 -0.52 17.47 -9.91
N LEU A 167 -0.99 18.72 -9.86
CA LEU A 167 -2.04 19.23 -10.75
C LEU A 167 -1.55 19.39 -12.19
N CYS A 168 -0.42 20.06 -12.38
CA CYS A 168 -0.02 20.56 -13.68
C CYS A 168 0.81 19.54 -14.47
N VAL A 169 0.55 19.45 -15.78
CA VAL A 169 1.46 18.79 -16.72
C VAL A 169 2.55 19.80 -17.10
N PRO A 170 3.81 19.60 -16.66
CA PRO A 170 4.85 20.56 -16.93
C PRO A 170 5.21 20.62 -18.41
N PRO A 171 5.50 21.81 -18.98
CA PRO A 171 6.12 21.91 -20.29
C PRO A 171 7.40 21.08 -20.36
N ALA A 172 7.72 20.54 -21.54
CA ALA A 172 8.93 19.76 -21.73
C ALA A 172 10.18 20.53 -21.27
N GLY A 173 11.00 19.89 -20.43
CA GLY A 173 12.23 20.48 -19.89
C GLY A 173 12.05 21.37 -18.65
N LEU A 174 10.82 21.55 -18.14
CA LEU A 174 10.56 22.28 -16.90
C LEU A 174 10.18 21.32 -15.76
N PRO A 175 10.49 21.67 -14.49
CA PRO A 175 10.21 20.81 -13.34
C PRO A 175 8.70 20.70 -13.08
N LYS A 176 8.31 19.65 -12.33
CA LYS A 176 6.95 19.53 -11.78
C LYS A 176 6.61 20.79 -10.97
N GLY A 177 5.37 21.24 -11.04
CA GLY A 177 4.90 22.47 -10.39
C GLY A 177 4.93 23.71 -11.29
N VAL A 178 5.56 23.61 -12.45
CA VAL A 178 5.38 24.58 -13.55
C VAL A 178 4.15 24.18 -14.37
N CYS A 179 3.22 25.10 -14.56
CA CYS A 179 1.99 24.86 -15.29
C CYS A 179 2.07 25.40 -16.72
N SER A 180 1.42 24.74 -17.68
CA SER A 180 1.10 25.35 -18.98
C SER A 180 -0.28 26.00 -18.87
N ALA A 181 -0.38 27.31 -19.09
CA ALA A 181 -1.66 28.04 -19.03
C ALA A 181 -1.93 28.77 -20.34
N ALA A 182 -3.12 28.57 -20.92
CA ALA A 182 -3.59 29.25 -22.12
C ALA A 182 -4.71 30.24 -21.77
N LEU A 183 -4.61 31.47 -22.26
CA LEU A 183 -5.52 32.58 -21.92
C LEU A 183 -6.42 32.91 -23.11
N PHE A 184 -7.73 32.68 -23.00
CA PHE A 184 -8.67 32.76 -24.10
C PHE A 184 -9.53 34.03 -24.07
N ASP A 185 -9.68 34.64 -25.24
CA ASP A 185 -10.65 35.69 -25.47
C ASP A 185 -12.06 35.12 -25.69
N SER A 186 -13.05 36.00 -25.81
CA SER A 186 -14.45 35.61 -25.97
C SER A 186 -14.74 34.80 -27.23
N GLN A 187 -13.94 34.97 -28.28
CA GLN A 187 -14.07 34.26 -29.56
C GLN A 187 -13.26 32.95 -29.59
N ASN A 188 -12.37 32.72 -28.62
CA ASN A 188 -11.33 31.67 -28.62
C ASN A 188 -10.34 31.79 -29.79
N ASP A 189 -10.21 32.97 -30.39
CA ASP A 189 -9.25 33.25 -31.47
C ASP A 189 -7.84 33.49 -30.92
N CYS A 190 -7.73 33.94 -29.66
CA CYS A 190 -6.47 34.22 -28.97
C CYS A 190 -6.25 33.22 -27.85
N CYS A 191 -5.02 32.73 -27.70
CA CYS A 191 -4.66 31.75 -26.67
C CYS A 191 -3.17 31.80 -26.27
N PRO A 192 -2.61 32.97 -25.89
CA PRO A 192 -1.23 33.03 -25.47
C PRO A 192 -0.91 32.06 -24.34
N LEU A 193 0.28 31.47 -24.44
CA LEU A 193 0.79 30.51 -23.49
C LEU A 193 1.65 31.20 -22.43
N SER A 194 1.42 30.82 -21.17
CA SER A 194 2.23 31.18 -20.01
C SER A 194 2.73 29.93 -19.30
N THR A 195 3.91 30.02 -18.69
CA THR A 195 4.54 28.91 -17.95
C THR A 195 4.80 29.28 -16.48
N PRO A 196 3.76 29.61 -15.69
CA PRO A 196 3.94 30.00 -14.30
C PRO A 196 4.37 28.81 -13.43
N GLY A 197 5.33 29.02 -12.52
CA GLY A 197 5.75 28.03 -11.52
C GLY A 197 6.09 28.64 -10.17
N ILE A 198 6.15 27.81 -9.13
CA ILE A 198 6.58 28.25 -7.78
C ILE A 198 8.09 28.52 -7.83
N PRO A 199 8.57 29.70 -7.37
CA PRO A 199 9.99 30.02 -7.37
C PRO A 199 10.71 29.10 -6.37
N SER A 200 11.79 28.45 -6.81
CA SER A 200 12.66 27.69 -5.91
C SER A 200 13.20 28.61 -4.81
N PRO A 201 13.27 28.16 -3.54
CA PRO A 201 13.67 29.03 -2.42
C PRO A 201 15.10 29.58 -2.60
N PRO A 202 15.36 30.85 -2.24
CA PRO A 202 16.69 31.44 -2.37
C PRO A 202 17.61 31.04 -1.19
N PRO A 203 18.92 30.82 -1.40
CA PRO A 203 19.84 30.43 -0.32
C PRO A 203 20.25 31.62 0.60
N PRO A 204 20.69 31.36 1.85
CA PRO A 204 20.97 32.40 2.87
C PRO A 204 22.31 33.13 2.66
N ARG A 205 22.44 34.39 3.13
CA ARG A 205 23.61 35.30 2.92
C ARG A 205 24.52 35.44 4.16
N PRO A 206 25.87 35.47 3.98
CA PRO A 206 26.79 36.35 4.75
C PRO A 206 27.87 37.09 3.87
N PRO A 207 28.71 38.03 4.42
CA PRO A 207 29.36 39.18 3.70
C PRO A 207 30.73 38.90 3.00
N PRO A 208 31.29 39.82 2.17
CA PRO A 208 32.10 39.53 0.96
C PRO A 208 33.63 39.48 1.19
N PRO A 209 34.41 38.66 0.44
CA PRO A 209 35.07 39.05 -0.83
C PRO A 209 35.06 37.92 -1.91
N PRO A 210 35.51 38.12 -3.17
CA PRO A 210 35.05 37.31 -4.31
C PRO A 210 35.72 35.92 -4.38
N PRO A 211 34.96 34.82 -4.50
CA PRO A 211 35.53 33.50 -4.71
C PRO A 211 35.19 32.88 -6.09
N PRO A 212 35.87 31.77 -6.45
CA PRO A 212 36.08 31.24 -7.81
C PRO A 212 34.81 30.61 -8.44
N PRO A 213 34.89 30.09 -9.69
CA PRO A 213 33.74 29.56 -10.44
C PRO A 213 32.90 28.57 -9.63
N SER A 214 31.58 28.72 -9.67
CA SER A 214 30.63 27.92 -8.90
C SER A 214 30.81 26.42 -9.12
N PRO A 215 30.82 25.60 -8.06
CA PRO A 215 30.93 24.15 -8.18
C PRO A 215 29.67 23.52 -8.82
N PRO A 216 29.80 22.34 -9.45
CA PRO A 216 28.71 21.64 -10.14
C PRO A 216 27.51 21.35 -9.21
N PRO A 217 26.28 21.25 -9.76
CA PRO A 217 25.12 20.89 -8.97
C PRO A 217 25.24 19.46 -8.40
N PRO A 218 24.65 19.23 -7.21
CA PRO A 218 24.67 17.92 -6.58
C PRO A 218 23.91 16.89 -7.42
N CYS A 219 24.36 15.64 -7.36
CA CYS A 219 23.78 14.52 -8.09
C CYS A 219 23.04 13.62 -7.11
N MET A 220 21.73 13.46 -7.28
CA MET A 220 20.95 12.49 -6.52
C MET A 220 20.90 11.16 -7.26
N VAL A 221 21.11 10.07 -6.54
CA VAL A 221 21.01 8.70 -7.08
C VAL A 221 20.02 7.94 -6.21
N CYS A 222 19.04 7.30 -6.84
CA CYS A 222 18.03 6.50 -6.16
C CYS A 222 17.98 5.08 -6.73
N TYR A 223 17.80 4.11 -5.84
CA TYR A 223 17.39 2.75 -6.18
C TYR A 223 15.89 2.65 -5.98
N THR A 224 15.20 2.10 -6.98
CA THR A 224 13.78 1.78 -6.86
C THR A 224 13.57 0.30 -7.13
N ILE A 225 12.97 -0.40 -6.18
CA ILE A 225 12.49 -1.76 -6.35
C ILE A 225 10.99 -1.66 -6.64
N GLU A 226 10.53 -2.23 -7.75
CA GLU A 226 9.12 -2.18 -8.17
C GLU A 226 8.56 -3.58 -8.46
N ILE A 227 7.32 -3.82 -8.06
CA ILE A 227 6.56 -5.03 -8.42
C ILE A 227 6.06 -4.91 -9.87
N THR A 228 6.85 -5.40 -10.83
CA THR A 228 6.57 -5.27 -12.27
C THR A 228 5.65 -6.35 -12.86
N GLY A 229 5.39 -7.44 -12.14
CA GLY A 229 4.60 -8.58 -12.62
C GLY A 229 3.42 -8.92 -11.70
N LYS A 230 2.19 -8.65 -12.16
CA LYS A 230 0.95 -9.01 -11.46
C LYS A 230 0.21 -10.09 -12.24
N PRO A 231 0.11 -11.34 -11.74
CA PRO A 231 -0.68 -12.38 -12.40
C PRO A 231 -2.11 -11.90 -12.60
N THR A 232 -2.78 -12.32 -13.68
CA THR A 232 -4.21 -12.01 -13.89
C THR A 232 -5.01 -13.32 -13.88
N PRO A 233 -5.97 -13.51 -12.96
CA PRO A 233 -6.36 -12.60 -11.88
C PRO A 233 -5.30 -12.49 -10.77
N GLU A 234 -5.19 -11.30 -10.16
CA GLU A 234 -4.20 -11.04 -9.10
C GLU A 234 -4.48 -11.96 -7.89
N PRO A 235 -3.46 -12.64 -7.34
CA PRO A 235 -3.62 -13.40 -6.09
C PRO A 235 -4.08 -12.45 -4.97
N PHE A 236 -4.89 -12.94 -4.04
CA PHE A 236 -5.39 -12.15 -2.91
C PHE A 236 -4.89 -12.75 -1.59
N PRO A 237 -4.40 -11.93 -0.64
CA PRO A 237 -4.11 -10.50 -0.80
C PRO A 237 -3.13 -10.21 -1.94
N PRO A 238 -3.31 -9.08 -2.63
CA PRO A 238 -2.41 -8.68 -3.69
C PRO A 238 -1.02 -8.50 -3.08
N LYS A 239 0.02 -8.97 -3.77
CA LYS A 239 1.39 -8.88 -3.23
C LYS A 239 1.75 -7.41 -3.15
N ARG A 240 2.00 -6.94 -1.93
CA ARG A 240 2.43 -5.57 -1.62
C ARG A 240 3.64 -5.65 -0.69
N TYR A 241 4.49 -4.64 -0.73
CA TYR A 241 5.54 -4.47 0.27
C TYR A 241 4.90 -4.05 1.59
N SER A 242 5.18 -4.78 2.67
CA SER A 242 4.89 -4.34 4.04
C SER A 242 5.90 -3.29 4.51
N ALA A 243 5.66 -2.68 5.67
CA ALA A 243 6.65 -1.84 6.33
C ALA A 243 7.95 -2.63 6.60
N ASP A 244 7.83 -3.89 7.06
CA ASP A 244 8.95 -4.80 7.27
C ASP A 244 9.73 -5.09 5.97
N ASP A 245 9.03 -5.36 4.85
CA ASP A 245 9.68 -5.56 3.55
C ASP A 245 10.51 -4.34 3.14
N CYS A 246 10.01 -3.14 3.47
CA CYS A 246 10.70 -1.88 3.22
C CYS A 246 11.92 -1.69 4.11
N ASP A 247 11.80 -1.96 5.41
CA ASP A 247 12.91 -1.82 6.35
C ASP A 247 14.04 -2.80 6.01
N VAL A 248 13.73 -4.05 5.69
CA VAL A 248 14.73 -5.05 5.26
C VAL A 248 15.41 -4.64 3.96
N ALA A 249 14.63 -4.35 2.92
CA ALA A 249 15.19 -4.05 1.60
C ALA A 249 15.98 -2.73 1.62
N ALA A 250 15.49 -1.73 2.35
CA ALA A 250 16.20 -0.47 2.49
C ALA A 250 17.47 -0.64 3.31
N THR A 251 17.43 -1.34 4.45
CA THR A 251 18.62 -1.56 5.28
C THR A 251 19.72 -2.27 4.50
N LEU A 252 19.41 -3.32 3.75
CA LEU A 252 20.39 -4.03 2.92
C LEU A 252 21.05 -3.11 1.87
N ILE A 253 20.25 -2.30 1.16
CA ILE A 253 20.78 -1.37 0.15
C ILE A 253 21.59 -0.25 0.81
N VAL A 254 21.09 0.30 1.93
CA VAL A 254 21.71 1.40 2.68
C VAL A 254 23.07 0.96 3.22
N GLU A 255 23.15 -0.19 3.88
CA GLU A 255 24.39 -0.70 4.48
C GLU A 255 25.45 -0.97 3.40
N GLU A 256 25.09 -1.71 2.35
CA GLU A 256 26.04 -2.10 1.31
C GLU A 256 26.53 -0.88 0.51
N MET A 257 25.65 0.08 0.21
CA MET A 257 26.03 1.27 -0.55
C MET A 257 26.76 2.31 0.27
N ASN A 258 26.42 2.50 1.54
CA ASN A 258 27.18 3.38 2.42
C ASN A 258 28.56 2.80 2.74
N ALA A 259 28.68 1.48 2.92
CA ALA A 259 29.98 0.82 3.02
C ALA A 259 30.83 1.01 1.74
N ALA A 260 30.21 0.96 0.55
CA ALA A 260 30.90 1.24 -0.71
C ALA A 260 31.33 2.72 -0.85
N ILE A 261 30.50 3.66 -0.38
CA ILE A 261 30.84 5.09 -0.32
C ILE A 261 32.08 5.29 0.56
N ASP A 262 32.09 4.71 1.76
CA ASP A 262 33.19 4.84 2.72
C ASP A 262 34.48 4.17 2.22
N ALA A 263 34.38 2.94 1.70
CA ALA A 263 35.53 2.18 1.21
C ALA A 263 36.23 2.85 0.01
N LYS A 264 35.49 3.63 -0.78
CA LYS A 264 36.02 4.34 -1.95
C LYS A 264 36.26 5.83 -1.71
N ASP A 265 36.10 6.30 -0.47
CA ASP A 265 36.23 7.71 -0.09
C ASP A 265 35.41 8.64 -1.04
N VAL A 266 34.17 8.22 -1.34
CA VAL A 266 33.29 8.98 -2.22
C VAL A 266 32.67 10.13 -1.46
N LYS A 267 32.76 11.34 -2.04
CA LYS A 267 32.21 12.52 -1.38
C LYS A 267 30.70 12.57 -1.59
N VAL A 268 29.97 12.35 -0.50
CA VAL A 268 28.52 12.45 -0.44
C VAL A 268 28.08 13.63 0.42
N ILE A 269 27.00 14.27 0.00
CA ILE A 269 26.26 15.27 0.79
C ILE A 269 25.39 14.54 1.82
N SER A 270 24.79 13.43 1.40
CA SER A 270 24.08 12.49 2.27
C SER A 270 24.26 11.07 1.73
N GLY A 271 24.50 10.12 2.62
CA GLY A 271 24.52 8.69 2.26
C GLY A 271 23.16 8.19 1.81
N PHE A 272 23.09 6.93 1.40
CA PHE A 272 21.83 6.26 1.08
C PHE A 272 20.95 6.17 2.31
N ALA A 273 19.68 6.52 2.16
CA ALA A 273 18.63 6.38 3.17
C ALA A 273 17.30 6.04 2.49
N LEU A 274 16.38 5.40 3.22
CA LEU A 274 15.02 5.15 2.76
C LEU A 274 14.33 6.49 2.46
N GLU A 275 13.92 6.68 1.21
CA GLU A 275 13.21 7.89 0.74
C GLU A 275 11.70 7.65 0.76
N SER A 276 11.25 6.51 0.24
CA SER A 276 9.83 6.14 0.24
C SER A 276 9.62 4.64 0.27
N CYS A 277 8.55 4.24 0.95
CA CYS A 277 8.02 2.88 1.00
C CYS A 277 6.55 2.95 0.60
N GLU A 278 6.22 2.44 -0.58
CA GLU A 278 4.87 2.33 -1.08
C GLU A 278 4.50 0.85 -1.25
N PRO A 279 3.19 0.50 -1.30
CA PRO A 279 2.76 -0.89 -1.40
C PRO A 279 3.34 -1.65 -2.62
N GLU A 280 3.85 -0.97 -3.64
CA GLU A 280 4.42 -1.60 -4.84
C GLU A 280 5.82 -1.11 -5.19
N THR A 281 6.36 -0.12 -4.46
CA THR A 281 7.69 0.44 -4.72
C THR A 281 8.45 0.73 -3.44
N ILE A 282 9.76 0.46 -3.44
CA ILE A 282 10.68 0.84 -2.37
C ILE A 282 11.76 1.71 -2.98
N THR A 283 11.97 2.93 -2.46
CA THR A 283 12.96 3.87 -2.99
C THR A 283 13.98 4.28 -1.91
N VAL A 284 15.26 4.14 -2.23
CA VAL A 284 16.38 4.52 -1.36
C VAL A 284 17.29 5.48 -2.13
N CYS A 285 17.60 6.64 -1.55
CA CYS A 285 18.33 7.70 -2.25
C CYS A 285 19.56 8.20 -1.49
N ALA A 286 20.58 8.61 -2.23
CA ALA A 286 21.76 9.33 -1.73
C ALA A 286 22.02 10.60 -2.57
N SER A 287 22.69 11.58 -1.96
CA SER A 287 23.10 12.81 -2.63
C SER A 287 24.61 12.93 -2.68
N PHE A 288 25.16 13.13 -3.87
CA PHE A 288 26.58 13.25 -4.14
C PHE A 288 26.93 14.70 -4.49
N PHE A 289 28.16 15.13 -4.18
CA PHE A 289 28.62 16.48 -4.54
C PHE A 289 28.72 16.71 -6.05
N SER A 290 28.80 15.64 -6.86
CA SER A 290 28.77 15.72 -8.32
C SER A 290 28.40 14.37 -8.94
N SER A 291 28.06 14.37 -10.24
CA SER A 291 27.85 13.14 -11.00
C SER A 291 29.13 12.32 -11.20
N GLN A 292 30.30 12.94 -11.07
CA GLN A 292 31.60 12.25 -11.14
C GLN A 292 31.84 11.43 -9.87
N GLU A 293 31.45 11.95 -8.69
CA GLU A 293 31.49 11.21 -7.43
C GLU A 293 30.49 10.04 -7.45
N ALA A 294 29.25 10.27 -7.89
CA ALA A 294 28.25 9.21 -8.05
C ALA A 294 28.73 8.08 -8.99
N LYS A 295 29.44 8.41 -10.07
CA LYS A 295 29.97 7.40 -11.01
C LYS A 295 31.04 6.48 -10.40
N LYS A 296 31.72 6.89 -9.32
CA LYS A 296 32.75 6.05 -8.67
C LYS A 296 32.18 4.77 -8.07
N ILE A 297 30.91 4.80 -7.65
CA ILE A 297 30.18 3.66 -7.10
C ILE A 297 29.33 2.92 -8.15
N GLN A 298 29.36 3.32 -9.43
CA GLN A 298 28.58 2.67 -10.50
C GLN A 298 28.83 1.16 -10.62
N PRO A 299 30.05 0.63 -10.44
CA PRO A 299 30.28 -0.81 -10.43
C PRO A 299 29.53 -1.54 -9.31
N GLU A 300 29.47 -0.95 -8.12
CA GLU A 300 28.76 -1.49 -6.95
C GLU A 300 27.26 -1.37 -7.13
N VAL A 301 26.80 -0.27 -7.74
CA VAL A 301 25.41 -0.11 -8.18
C VAL A 301 24.98 -1.26 -9.08
N ASN A 302 25.80 -1.57 -10.08
CA ASN A 302 25.51 -2.67 -10.99
C ASN A 302 25.61 -4.04 -10.28
N ALA A 303 26.54 -4.20 -9.33
CA ALA A 303 26.69 -5.42 -8.56
C ALA A 303 25.48 -5.70 -7.65
N VAL A 304 24.94 -4.67 -6.99
CA VAL A 304 23.71 -4.78 -6.19
C VAL A 304 22.52 -5.09 -7.10
N LEU A 305 22.37 -4.40 -8.24
CA LEU A 305 21.31 -4.68 -9.20
C LEU A 305 21.37 -6.12 -9.76
N ASP A 306 22.58 -6.66 -9.97
CA ASP A 306 22.79 -8.06 -10.41
C ASP A 306 22.62 -9.09 -9.28
N ALA A 307 22.79 -8.67 -8.02
CA ALA A 307 22.65 -9.51 -6.83
C ALA A 307 21.21 -9.58 -6.32
N LEU A 308 20.41 -8.52 -6.48
CA LEU A 308 19.01 -8.46 -6.04
C LEU A 308 18.16 -9.65 -6.55
N PRO A 309 18.27 -10.09 -7.83
CA PRO A 309 17.57 -11.29 -8.32
C PRO A 309 18.13 -12.62 -7.79
N ARG A 310 19.39 -12.64 -7.33
CA ARG A 310 20.11 -13.84 -6.85
C ARG A 310 19.90 -14.13 -5.37
N LEU A 311 19.13 -13.30 -4.68
CA LEU A 311 18.53 -13.62 -3.38
C LEU A 311 17.46 -14.73 -3.49
N LEU A 312 17.16 -15.18 -4.73
CA LEU A 312 16.51 -16.45 -5.05
C LEU A 312 17.55 -17.48 -5.54
N PRO A 313 17.48 -18.75 -5.08
CA PRO A 313 18.58 -19.70 -5.22
C PRO A 313 18.86 -20.07 -6.68
N PRO A 314 20.14 -20.14 -7.11
CA PRO A 314 20.51 -20.67 -8.42
C PRO A 314 20.41 -22.21 -8.47
N PRO A 315 20.18 -22.81 -9.66
CA PRO A 315 20.20 -24.26 -9.82
C PRO A 315 21.61 -24.84 -9.56
N PRO A 316 21.69 -26.10 -9.09
CA PRO A 316 22.94 -26.71 -8.64
C PRO A 316 23.97 -26.84 -9.79
N ARG A 317 25.23 -26.51 -9.50
CA ARG A 317 26.35 -26.68 -10.43
C ARG A 317 26.69 -28.16 -10.63
N PRO A 318 27.19 -28.56 -11.81
CA PRO A 318 27.70 -29.92 -12.06
C PRO A 318 28.96 -30.22 -11.23
N PRO A 319 29.24 -31.51 -10.95
CA PRO A 319 30.39 -31.91 -10.15
C PRO A 319 31.73 -31.63 -10.87
N PRO A 320 32.81 -31.35 -10.11
CA PRO A 320 34.10 -31.05 -10.68
C PRO A 320 34.78 -32.32 -11.28
N PRO A 321 35.62 -32.17 -12.31
CA PRO A 321 36.40 -33.28 -12.86
C PRO A 321 37.50 -33.76 -11.91
N SER A 322 37.85 -35.04 -12.06
CA SER A 322 38.84 -35.79 -11.28
C SER A 322 40.23 -35.16 -11.26
N PRO A 323 40.99 -35.30 -10.15
CA PRO A 323 42.33 -34.73 -10.02
C PRO A 323 43.40 -35.53 -10.81
N PRO A 324 44.47 -34.87 -11.29
CA PRO A 324 45.63 -35.50 -11.93
C PRO A 324 46.62 -36.10 -10.89
N PRO A 325 47.59 -36.92 -11.34
CA PRO A 325 48.43 -37.77 -10.47
C PRO A 325 49.48 -36.98 -9.66
N PRO A 326 50.03 -37.59 -8.59
CA PRO A 326 50.84 -36.90 -7.60
C PRO A 326 52.29 -36.61 -8.06
N PRO A 327 52.87 -35.46 -7.67
CA PRO A 327 54.29 -35.14 -7.84
C PRO A 327 55.16 -35.69 -6.68
N PRO A 328 56.50 -35.68 -6.82
CA PRO A 328 57.45 -36.37 -5.94
C PRO A 328 57.58 -35.75 -4.53
N PRO A 329 58.21 -36.47 -3.57
CA PRO A 329 58.14 -36.16 -2.15
C PRO A 329 58.90 -34.87 -1.79
N ARG A 330 58.26 -34.05 -0.96
CA ARG A 330 58.83 -32.85 -0.34
C ARG A 330 59.40 -33.12 1.06
N PRO A 331 60.28 -32.23 1.56
CA PRO A 331 61.04 -32.39 2.81
C PRO A 331 60.15 -32.43 4.06
N PRO A 332 60.69 -32.88 5.22
CA PRO A 332 59.91 -33.08 6.43
C PRO A 332 59.27 -31.78 6.94
N PRO A 333 58.00 -31.81 7.40
CA PRO A 333 57.31 -30.62 7.86
C PRO A 333 57.86 -30.13 9.21
N PRO A 334 57.89 -28.81 9.43
CA PRO A 334 58.08 -28.26 10.76
C PRO A 334 56.94 -28.68 11.69
N SER A 335 57.25 -28.77 12.98
CA SER A 335 56.39 -29.22 14.07
C SER A 335 54.97 -28.62 13.98
N PRO A 336 53.91 -29.42 14.18
CA PRO A 336 52.54 -28.92 14.15
C PRO A 336 52.36 -27.82 15.19
N PRO A 337 51.71 -26.69 14.85
CA PRO A 337 51.26 -25.74 15.84
C PRO A 337 50.39 -26.43 16.89
N PRO A 338 50.38 -25.97 18.15
CA PRO A 338 49.47 -26.48 19.16
C PRO A 338 48.02 -26.44 18.65
N PRO A 339 47.20 -27.46 18.97
CA PRO A 339 45.81 -27.51 18.53
C PRO A 339 45.08 -26.22 18.93
N PRO A 340 44.27 -25.63 18.04
CA PRO A 340 43.46 -24.47 18.38
C PRO A 340 42.60 -24.79 19.62
N PRO A 341 42.37 -23.81 20.51
CA PRO A 341 41.43 -23.99 21.61
C PRO A 341 40.05 -24.40 21.08
N PRO A 342 39.32 -25.27 21.80
CA PRO A 342 38.00 -25.71 21.39
C PRO A 342 37.04 -24.52 21.33
N VAL A 343 36.55 -24.23 20.13
CA VAL A 343 35.54 -23.20 19.88
C VAL A 343 34.15 -23.81 19.97
N CYS A 344 33.19 -23.05 20.49
CA CYS A 344 31.80 -23.50 20.59
C CYS A 344 30.97 -22.88 19.47
N GLN A 345 30.65 -23.67 18.45
CA GLN A 345 29.66 -23.27 17.45
C GLN A 345 28.26 -23.54 17.99
N ALA A 346 27.43 -22.50 17.97
CA ALA A 346 26.05 -22.55 18.43
C ALA A 346 25.13 -22.02 17.34
N CYS A 347 23.96 -22.64 17.19
CA CYS A 347 22.89 -22.09 16.35
C CYS A 347 21.59 -22.07 17.10
N ILE A 348 20.74 -21.11 16.77
CA ILE A 348 19.40 -20.96 17.31
C ILE A 348 18.42 -21.06 16.15
N SER A 349 17.42 -21.90 16.34
CA SER A 349 16.45 -22.25 15.31
C SER A 349 15.04 -21.96 15.78
N PHE A 350 14.28 -21.21 14.98
CA PHE A 350 12.83 -21.17 15.08
C PHE A 350 12.23 -22.25 14.18
N ASN A 351 11.30 -23.05 14.69
CA ASN A 351 10.72 -24.20 14.00
C ASN A 351 9.19 -24.12 14.04
N ILE A 352 8.56 -24.53 12.93
CA ILE A 352 7.15 -24.90 12.88
C ILE A 352 7.10 -26.39 13.16
N ASP A 353 6.65 -26.78 14.35
CA ASP A 353 6.61 -28.18 14.79
C ASP A 353 5.37 -28.89 14.26
N ASP A 354 4.23 -28.21 14.31
CA ASP A 354 2.95 -28.70 13.81
C ASP A 354 2.11 -27.53 13.28
N TYR A 355 1.27 -27.82 12.30
CA TYR A 355 0.33 -26.86 11.76
C TYR A 355 -0.81 -27.61 11.05
N PRO A 356 -2.03 -27.07 11.07
CA PRO A 356 -3.15 -27.82 10.54
C PRO A 356 -3.04 -27.94 9.02
N THR A 357 -3.10 -29.14 8.46
CA THR A 357 -2.86 -29.38 7.03
C THR A 357 -4.08 -29.03 6.17
N PHE A 358 -4.27 -27.75 5.87
CA PHE A 358 -5.24 -27.30 4.86
C PHE A 358 -4.63 -26.13 4.07
N PHE A 359 -5.13 -25.86 2.87
CA PHE A 359 -4.51 -24.91 1.93
C PHE A 359 -4.22 -23.52 2.51
N TRP A 360 -5.03 -23.08 3.48
CA TRP A 360 -4.78 -21.82 4.16
C TRP A 360 -3.55 -21.88 5.06
N SER A 361 -3.24 -22.99 5.74
CA SER A 361 -2.01 -23.06 6.52
C SER A 361 -0.77 -23.03 5.64
N ASP A 362 -0.79 -23.64 4.45
CA ASP A 362 0.32 -23.53 3.48
C ASP A 362 0.37 -22.13 2.84
N TYR A 363 -0.79 -21.51 2.58
CA TYR A 363 -0.86 -20.13 2.12
C TYR A 363 -0.35 -19.15 3.18
N LEU A 364 -0.76 -19.33 4.43
CA LEU A 364 -0.30 -18.56 5.59
C LEU A 364 1.15 -18.80 5.90
N LYS A 365 1.61 -20.04 5.79
CA LYS A 365 3.02 -20.38 5.85
C LYS A 365 3.76 -19.56 4.80
N LYS A 366 3.28 -19.55 3.56
CA LYS A 366 3.92 -18.74 2.52
C LYS A 366 3.81 -17.23 2.77
N TYR A 367 2.72 -16.75 3.37
CA TYR A 367 2.43 -15.34 3.56
C TYR A 367 3.10 -14.74 4.80
N TYR A 368 2.97 -15.38 5.97
CA TYR A 368 3.55 -14.95 7.25
C TYR A 368 4.87 -15.65 7.57
N PHE A 369 5.08 -16.89 7.12
CA PHE A 369 6.37 -17.58 7.22
C PHE A 369 7.19 -17.35 5.94
N ASN A 370 7.36 -16.07 5.60
CA ASN A 370 8.03 -15.61 4.38
C ASN A 370 9.49 -15.22 4.66
N GLN A 371 10.23 -14.91 3.59
CA GLN A 371 11.64 -14.56 3.67
C GLN A 371 11.92 -13.24 4.40
N GLY A 372 11.08 -12.21 4.25
CA GLY A 372 11.24 -10.93 4.96
C GLY A 372 11.14 -11.13 6.46
N ARG A 373 10.01 -11.71 6.92
CA ARG A 373 9.79 -12.00 8.34
C ARG A 373 10.84 -12.93 8.95
N CYS A 374 11.37 -13.86 8.15
CA CYS A 374 12.51 -14.67 8.56
C CYS A 374 13.75 -13.83 8.83
N LEU A 375 14.11 -12.91 7.92
CA LEU A 375 15.27 -12.05 8.07
C LEU A 375 15.11 -11.09 9.25
N ASP A 376 13.91 -10.55 9.47
CA ASP A 376 13.63 -9.71 10.65
C ASP A 376 13.79 -10.49 11.96
N SER A 377 13.18 -11.67 12.03
CA SER A 377 13.21 -12.51 13.23
C SER A 377 14.64 -13.00 13.51
N LEU A 378 15.35 -13.46 12.49
CA LEU A 378 16.75 -13.88 12.65
C LEU A 378 17.69 -12.70 12.90
N GLY A 379 17.38 -11.52 12.37
CA GLY A 379 18.12 -10.29 12.62
C GLY A 379 17.99 -9.83 14.07
N MET A 380 16.78 -9.86 14.61
CA MET A 380 16.54 -9.62 16.05
C MET A 380 17.31 -10.63 16.90
N ILE A 381 17.16 -11.94 16.65
CA ILE A 381 17.85 -12.97 17.43
C ILE A 381 19.37 -12.80 17.35
N ALA A 382 19.93 -12.60 16.14
CA ALA A 382 21.37 -12.43 15.96
C ALA A 382 21.89 -11.15 16.60
N GLY A 383 21.17 -10.03 16.44
CA GLY A 383 21.48 -8.74 17.04
C GLY A 383 21.50 -8.82 18.57
N ASP A 384 20.42 -9.31 19.18
CA ASP A 384 20.29 -9.45 20.63
C ASP A 384 21.46 -10.26 21.23
N ILE A 385 21.83 -11.38 20.60
CA ILE A 385 22.92 -12.23 21.10
C ILE A 385 24.27 -11.54 20.97
N ASN A 386 24.52 -10.88 19.83
CA ASN A 386 25.78 -10.18 19.60
C ASN A 386 25.95 -9.02 20.60
N ASP A 387 24.87 -8.26 20.83
CA ASP A 387 24.86 -7.13 21.76
C ASP A 387 25.01 -7.58 23.21
N GLU A 388 24.27 -8.60 23.63
CA GLU A 388 24.40 -9.14 24.99
C GLU A 388 25.78 -9.77 25.21
N ALA A 389 26.33 -10.50 24.24
CA ALA A 389 27.69 -11.02 24.34
C ALA A 389 28.70 -9.88 24.55
N ALA A 390 28.56 -8.77 23.83
CA ALA A 390 29.40 -7.58 24.04
C ALA A 390 29.21 -6.97 25.43
N GLN A 391 27.97 -6.86 25.92
CA GLN A 391 27.65 -6.34 27.26
C GLN A 391 28.22 -7.20 28.38
N MET A 392 28.17 -8.53 28.23
CA MET A 392 28.75 -9.48 29.17
C MET A 392 30.28 -9.61 29.05
N GLY A 393 30.92 -8.90 28.11
CA GLY A 393 32.35 -9.02 27.84
C GLY A 393 32.76 -10.37 27.25
N ILE A 394 31.80 -11.10 26.67
CA ILE A 394 31.99 -12.38 26.00
C ILE A 394 32.49 -12.12 24.58
N LYS A 395 33.64 -12.71 24.25
CA LYS A 395 34.17 -12.62 22.89
C LYS A 395 33.54 -13.71 22.02
N LEU A 396 33.07 -13.30 20.84
CA LEU A 396 32.65 -14.21 19.78
C LEU A 396 33.80 -14.38 18.78
N ALA A 397 34.15 -15.63 18.47
CA ALA A 397 35.09 -15.96 17.39
C ALA A 397 34.47 -15.70 16.02
N GLN A 398 33.15 -15.90 15.91
CA GLN A 398 32.32 -15.44 14.80
C GLN A 398 31.00 -14.92 15.35
N PRO A 399 30.57 -13.70 14.97
CA PRO A 399 29.27 -13.20 15.39
C PRO A 399 28.14 -14.07 14.86
N PHE A 400 26.98 -13.99 15.50
CA PHE A 400 25.77 -14.56 14.94
C PHE A 400 25.41 -13.77 13.69
N THR A 401 25.21 -14.48 12.58
CA THR A 401 24.88 -13.89 11.29
C THR A 401 23.67 -14.60 10.69
N TYR A 402 22.99 -13.90 9.80
CA TYR A 402 21.81 -14.40 9.11
C TYR A 402 21.85 -13.93 7.66
N THR A 403 21.33 -14.76 6.78
CA THR A 403 21.26 -14.56 5.34
C THR A 403 19.98 -15.20 4.83
N PRO A 404 19.55 -14.90 3.60
CA PRO A 404 18.47 -15.64 2.94
C PRO A 404 18.56 -17.17 3.01
N ALA A 405 19.78 -17.72 3.02
CA ALA A 405 19.99 -19.17 3.08
C ALA A 405 19.56 -19.79 4.43
N ASN A 406 19.42 -18.96 5.46
CA ASN A 406 18.97 -19.36 6.79
C ASN A 406 17.44 -19.51 6.89
N CYS A 407 16.71 -19.11 5.85
CA CYS A 407 15.25 -19.09 5.80
C CYS A 407 14.69 -20.34 5.12
N GLY A 408 14.56 -21.43 5.87
CA GLY A 408 13.83 -22.62 5.42
C GLY A 408 12.31 -22.45 5.46
N SER A 409 11.58 -23.39 4.86
CA SER A 409 10.11 -23.35 4.80
C SER A 409 9.42 -23.73 6.12
N SER A 410 10.10 -24.42 7.04
CA SER A 410 9.58 -24.76 8.37
C SER A 410 10.59 -24.52 9.49
N LYS A 411 11.78 -24.01 9.14
CA LYS A 411 12.89 -23.83 10.07
C LYS A 411 13.73 -22.64 9.64
N TRP A 412 13.92 -21.69 10.56
CA TRP A 412 14.82 -20.55 10.40
C TRP A 412 15.98 -20.71 11.37
N THR A 413 17.21 -20.44 10.96
CA THR A 413 18.37 -20.73 11.81
C THR A 413 19.49 -19.71 11.68
N THR A 414 19.88 -19.05 12.77
CA THR A 414 21.11 -18.24 12.83
C THR A 414 22.20 -18.97 13.62
N CYS A 415 23.46 -18.80 13.25
CA CYS A 415 24.61 -19.45 13.87
C CYS A 415 25.73 -18.44 14.16
N GLY A 416 26.46 -18.69 15.24
CA GLY A 416 27.67 -17.97 15.64
C GLY A 416 28.65 -18.90 16.35
N THR A 417 29.83 -18.38 16.70
CA THR A 417 30.88 -19.16 17.38
C THR A 417 31.44 -18.40 18.57
N PHE A 418 31.38 -18.99 19.75
CA PHE A 418 32.03 -18.50 20.97
C PHE A 418 33.49 -18.96 21.01
N TYR A 419 34.37 -18.13 21.58
CA TYR A 419 35.79 -18.51 21.77
C TYR A 419 35.97 -19.68 22.75
N THR A 420 35.07 -19.85 23.71
CA THR A 420 35.11 -20.93 24.71
C THR A 420 33.71 -21.44 25.08
N ASP A 421 33.61 -22.71 25.48
CA ASP A 421 32.38 -23.28 26.03
C ASP A 421 31.92 -22.57 27.31
N ALA A 422 32.87 -22.08 28.11
CA ALA A 422 32.57 -21.35 29.35
C ALA A 422 31.86 -20.02 29.07
N ASP A 423 32.21 -19.36 27.96
CA ASP A 423 31.54 -18.13 27.54
C ASP A 423 30.16 -18.40 26.97
N ALA A 424 30.01 -19.46 26.15
CA ALA A 424 28.71 -19.88 25.64
C ALA A 424 27.72 -20.20 26.79
N LYS A 425 28.17 -20.90 27.84
CA LYS A 425 27.35 -21.23 29.01
C LYS A 425 26.83 -20.01 29.79
N LYS A 426 27.57 -18.91 29.82
CA LYS A 426 27.11 -17.67 30.49
C LYS A 426 25.84 -17.11 29.83
N MET A 427 25.70 -17.33 28.52
CA MET A 427 24.57 -16.83 27.73
C MET A 427 23.30 -17.67 27.84
N GLU A 428 23.38 -18.94 28.26
CA GLU A 428 22.26 -19.89 28.19
C GLU A 428 21.01 -19.37 28.91
N SER A 429 21.15 -18.93 30.17
CA SER A 429 20.00 -18.47 30.97
C SER A 429 19.31 -17.23 30.39
N TRP A 430 20.10 -16.28 29.88
CA TRP A 430 19.58 -15.09 29.20
C TRP A 430 18.89 -15.49 27.89
N ALA A 431 19.53 -16.33 27.08
CA ALA A 431 18.98 -16.73 25.79
C ALA A 431 17.70 -17.56 25.94
N THR A 432 17.59 -18.41 26.97
CA THR A 432 16.34 -19.09 27.34
C THR A 432 15.24 -18.10 27.68
N SER A 433 15.55 -17.04 28.45
CA SER A 433 14.58 -16.00 28.78
C SER A 433 14.10 -15.25 27.54
N GLN A 434 15.02 -14.86 26.64
CA GLN A 434 14.69 -14.20 25.38
C GLN A 434 13.83 -15.08 24.47
N ALA A 435 14.18 -16.37 24.33
CA ALA A 435 13.41 -17.32 23.55
C ALA A 435 11.95 -17.42 24.03
N ASN A 436 11.72 -17.44 25.35
CA ASN A 436 10.37 -17.59 25.91
C ASN A 436 9.51 -16.32 25.81
N ASN A 437 10.13 -15.14 25.97
CA ASN A 437 9.39 -13.90 26.22
C ASN A 437 9.45 -12.90 25.06
N VAL A 438 10.51 -12.92 24.24
CA VAL A 438 10.74 -11.89 23.23
C VAL A 438 10.70 -12.49 21.84
N TRP A 439 11.58 -13.45 21.54
CA TRP A 439 11.70 -14.00 20.20
C TRP A 439 10.46 -14.78 19.79
N MET A 440 9.88 -15.59 20.69
CA MET A 440 8.63 -16.30 20.40
C MET A 440 7.47 -15.32 20.17
N GLU A 441 7.39 -14.24 20.94
CA GLU A 441 6.33 -13.22 20.81
C GLU A 441 6.48 -12.39 19.54
N SER A 442 7.70 -12.08 19.12
CA SER A 442 7.95 -11.36 17.86
C SER A 442 7.35 -12.09 16.65
N ILE A 443 7.31 -13.43 16.70
CA ILE A 443 6.81 -14.26 15.60
C ILE A 443 5.33 -14.58 15.78
N THR A 444 4.94 -15.01 16.98
CA THR A 444 3.58 -15.51 17.25
C THR A 444 2.61 -14.42 17.72
N GLY A 445 3.10 -13.25 18.09
CA GLY A 445 2.36 -12.29 18.91
C GLY A 445 2.29 -12.72 20.38
N PRO A 446 1.94 -11.82 21.31
CA PRO A 446 1.89 -12.12 22.74
C PRO A 446 0.86 -13.21 23.09
N ALA A 447 -0.25 -13.28 22.35
CA ALA A 447 -1.36 -14.20 22.63
C ALA A 447 -1.62 -15.23 21.52
N CYS A 448 -0.66 -15.47 20.61
CA CYS A 448 -0.89 -16.21 19.36
C CYS A 448 -1.99 -15.57 18.51
N SER A 449 -1.60 -14.66 17.63
CA SER A 449 -2.52 -14.02 16.69
C SER A 449 -3.43 -15.03 15.98
N SER A 450 -4.66 -14.63 15.62
CA SER A 450 -5.70 -15.53 15.07
C SER A 450 -5.26 -16.39 13.87
N TYR A 451 -4.30 -15.91 13.07
CA TYR A 451 -3.75 -16.66 11.95
C TYR A 451 -2.85 -17.84 12.36
N TRP A 452 -2.35 -17.88 13.58
CA TRP A 452 -1.55 -18.98 14.12
C TRP A 452 -2.38 -20.04 14.86
N LYS A 453 -3.71 -19.90 14.95
CA LYS A 453 -4.55 -20.84 15.67
C LYS A 453 -4.44 -22.26 15.08
N GLY A 454 -4.18 -23.24 15.95
CA GLY A 454 -3.87 -24.63 15.61
C GLY A 454 -2.40 -24.92 15.33
N TRP A 455 -1.50 -23.93 15.36
CA TRP A 455 -0.08 -24.13 15.08
C TRP A 455 0.74 -24.38 16.35
N GLN A 456 1.86 -25.07 16.19
CA GLN A 456 2.85 -25.29 17.23
C GLN A 456 4.22 -24.85 16.75
N PHE A 457 4.90 -24.06 17.57
CA PHE A 457 6.22 -23.51 17.29
C PHE A 457 7.21 -23.87 18.38
N SER A 458 8.48 -23.94 18.01
CA SER A 458 9.58 -24.04 18.97
C SER A 458 10.79 -23.20 18.60
N ILE A 459 11.46 -22.65 19.62
CA ILE A 459 12.81 -22.11 19.52
C ILE A 459 13.75 -23.07 20.22
N THR A 460 14.79 -23.50 19.50
CA THR A 460 15.75 -24.49 19.96
C THR A 460 17.18 -24.07 19.66
N SER A 461 18.13 -24.47 20.49
CA SER A 461 19.56 -24.36 20.18
C SER A 461 20.12 -25.69 19.66
N THR A 462 20.96 -25.66 18.63
CA THR A 462 21.77 -26.82 18.24
C THR A 462 23.12 -26.80 18.95
N ASN A 463 23.66 -27.99 19.23
CA ASN A 463 24.91 -28.25 19.93
C ASN A 463 24.86 -28.06 21.47
N SER A 464 24.00 -28.85 22.11
CA SER A 464 23.73 -28.83 23.55
C SER A 464 24.93 -29.15 24.46
N GLN A 465 26.08 -29.51 23.89
CA GLN A 465 27.30 -29.80 24.66
C GLN A 465 27.99 -28.52 25.15
N CYS A 466 27.91 -27.43 24.38
CA CYS A 466 28.57 -26.17 24.72
C CYS A 466 27.61 -24.97 24.82
N PHE A 467 26.45 -25.01 24.14
CA PHE A 467 25.39 -24.03 24.27
C PHE A 467 24.01 -24.70 24.22
N ASN A 468 23.26 -24.63 25.32
CA ASN A 468 21.94 -25.21 25.42
C ASN A 468 20.95 -24.25 26.08
N MET A 469 20.00 -23.75 25.30
CA MET A 469 18.95 -22.87 25.81
C MET A 469 17.65 -23.63 26.17
N GLY A 470 17.66 -24.96 26.06
CA GLY A 470 16.46 -25.78 26.13
C GLY A 470 15.56 -25.62 24.89
N VAL A 471 14.29 -25.96 25.06
CA VAL A 471 13.25 -25.78 24.04
C VAL A 471 12.23 -24.81 24.60
N SER A 472 12.08 -23.67 23.95
CA SER A 472 10.89 -22.83 24.14
C SER A 472 9.84 -23.31 23.16
N SER A 473 8.64 -23.64 23.61
CA SER A 473 7.55 -24.06 22.73
C SER A 473 6.29 -23.27 22.99
N ARG A 474 5.53 -23.04 21.93
CA ARG A 474 4.24 -22.34 22.00
C ARG A 474 3.25 -23.03 21.08
N ALA A 475 2.15 -23.52 21.67
CA ALA A 475 1.01 -24.02 20.95
C ALA A 475 -0.06 -22.94 20.92
N CYS A 476 -0.44 -22.51 19.73
CA CYS A 476 -1.46 -21.52 19.51
C CYS A 476 -2.83 -22.21 19.51
N ALA A 477 -3.39 -22.42 20.70
CA ALA A 477 -4.67 -23.11 20.87
C ALA A 477 -5.80 -22.40 20.12
N VAL A 478 -6.72 -23.17 19.53
CA VAL A 478 -7.95 -22.64 18.91
C VAL A 478 -8.85 -22.10 20.02
N ASP A 479 -9.39 -20.88 19.83
CA ASP A 479 -10.23 -20.25 20.84
C ASP A 479 -11.55 -20.99 21.02
N GLU A 480 -11.83 -21.40 22.26
CA GLU A 480 -13.15 -21.84 22.67
C GLU A 480 -13.96 -20.61 23.09
N VAL A 481 -14.57 -19.93 22.12
CA VAL A 481 -15.54 -18.88 22.41
C VAL A 481 -16.93 -19.48 22.63
N PRO A 482 -17.75 -18.94 23.56
CA PRO A 482 -19.15 -19.37 23.78
C PRO A 482 -20.08 -18.87 22.65
N PHE A 483 -19.61 -18.98 21.41
CA PHE A 483 -20.21 -18.45 20.19
C PHE A 483 -19.98 -19.45 19.04
N PRO A 484 -20.94 -19.60 18.09
CA PRO A 484 -22.27 -19.02 18.10
C PRO A 484 -23.12 -19.68 19.19
N THR A 485 -24.18 -19.01 19.64
CA THR A 485 -25.10 -19.57 20.64
C THR A 485 -25.92 -20.74 20.12
N HIS A 486 -25.83 -21.03 18.81
CA HIS A 486 -26.41 -22.20 18.17
C HIS A 486 -25.67 -23.47 18.63
N THR A 487 -26.32 -24.30 19.44
CA THR A 487 -25.72 -25.52 20.01
C THR A 487 -25.80 -26.74 19.11
N LEU A 488 -26.65 -26.71 18.08
CA LEU A 488 -26.92 -27.86 17.21
C LEU A 488 -26.17 -27.84 15.87
N CYS A 489 -25.49 -26.74 15.56
CA CYS A 489 -24.79 -26.59 14.29
C CYS A 489 -23.33 -27.07 14.38
N LYS A 490 -22.78 -27.53 13.26
CA LYS A 490 -21.39 -27.98 13.12
C LYS A 490 -20.47 -26.76 13.16
N LYS A 491 -19.69 -26.62 14.25
CA LYS A 491 -18.83 -25.45 14.53
C LYS A 491 -17.40 -25.60 14.05
N ASP A 492 -16.99 -26.82 13.69
CA ASP A 492 -15.62 -27.11 13.29
C ASP A 492 -15.22 -26.22 12.11
N GLN A 493 -14.11 -25.50 12.24
CA GLN A 493 -13.56 -24.71 11.13
C GLN A 493 -13.37 -25.61 9.90
N PHE A 494 -13.67 -25.05 8.73
CA PHE A 494 -13.58 -25.73 7.44
C PHE A 494 -14.52 -26.94 7.29
N SER A 495 -15.56 -27.04 8.13
CA SER A 495 -16.64 -28.00 7.90
C SER A 495 -17.55 -27.64 6.71
N THR A 496 -17.46 -26.41 6.20
CA THR A 496 -18.16 -25.94 4.99
C THR A 496 -17.19 -25.49 3.91
N PRO A 497 -17.65 -25.34 2.65
CA PRO A 497 -16.89 -24.69 1.59
C PRO A 497 -16.59 -23.20 1.82
N PHE A 498 -17.10 -22.59 2.88
CA PHE A 498 -16.94 -21.17 3.19
C PHE A 498 -16.07 -20.98 4.43
N ALA A 499 -15.24 -19.95 4.43
CA ALA A 499 -14.43 -19.58 5.56
C ALA A 499 -14.25 -18.05 5.64
N LEU A 500 -13.94 -17.56 6.84
CA LEU A 500 -13.58 -16.15 7.06
C LEU A 500 -12.06 -16.05 7.06
N VAL A 501 -11.53 -15.04 6.37
CA VAL A 501 -10.12 -14.70 6.45
C VAL A 501 -9.86 -14.17 7.88
N PRO A 502 -8.85 -14.68 8.60
CA PRO A 502 -8.54 -14.34 9.97
C PRO A 502 -7.73 -13.05 10.08
N TYR A 503 -8.01 -12.09 9.21
CA TYR A 503 -7.59 -10.74 9.47
C TYR A 503 -8.67 -9.74 9.08
N VAL A 504 -8.62 -8.60 9.76
CA VAL A 504 -9.49 -7.45 9.52
C VAL A 504 -8.64 -6.33 8.93
N LEU A 505 -9.16 -5.68 7.89
CA LEU A 505 -8.52 -4.54 7.25
C LEU A 505 -9.21 -3.26 7.69
N GLU A 506 -8.44 -2.32 8.24
CA GLU A 506 -8.92 -0.95 8.40
C GLU A 506 -8.98 -0.27 7.03
N SER A 507 -10.19 0.00 6.54
CA SER A 507 -10.41 0.50 5.17
C SER A 507 -10.70 2.01 5.11
N GLY A 508 -10.37 2.74 6.18
CA GLY A 508 -10.57 4.18 6.29
C GLY A 508 -12.00 4.59 6.66
N LYS A 509 -12.33 5.85 6.40
CA LYS A 509 -13.59 6.47 6.83
C LYS A 509 -14.83 5.81 6.22
N GLY A 510 -15.89 5.73 7.02
CA GLY A 510 -17.22 5.30 6.60
C GLY A 510 -17.94 6.33 5.71
N ARG A 511 -19.27 6.18 5.58
CA ARG A 511 -20.14 7.13 4.85
C ARG A 511 -20.15 8.53 5.47
N SER A 512 -19.72 8.65 6.72
CA SER A 512 -19.52 9.92 7.41
C SER A 512 -18.09 10.05 7.94
N ASN A 513 -17.65 11.29 8.16
CA ASN A 513 -16.31 11.55 8.73
C ASN A 513 -16.16 11.09 10.19
N SER A 514 -17.29 10.87 10.88
CA SER A 514 -17.38 10.37 12.27
C SER A 514 -17.50 8.84 12.34
N THR A 515 -17.19 8.14 11.26
CA THR A 515 -17.29 6.68 11.17
C THR A 515 -16.06 6.09 10.50
N GLN A 516 -15.76 4.84 10.80
CA GLN A 516 -14.62 4.07 10.32
C GLN A 516 -15.08 2.71 9.80
N LEU A 517 -14.40 2.18 8.78
CA LEU A 517 -14.66 0.86 8.20
C LEU A 517 -13.65 -0.18 8.67
N TYR A 518 -14.16 -1.29 9.19
CA TYR A 518 -13.42 -2.51 9.49
C TYR A 518 -13.91 -3.63 8.58
N CYS A 519 -13.06 -4.08 7.66
CA CYS A 519 -13.43 -4.99 6.59
C CYS A 519 -12.89 -6.40 6.82
N PHE A 520 -13.81 -7.35 6.80
CA PHE A 520 -13.59 -8.78 6.79
C PHE A 520 -13.70 -9.29 5.36
N GLN A 521 -13.07 -10.42 5.09
CA GLN A 521 -13.21 -11.08 3.81
C GLN A 521 -13.59 -12.55 3.99
N THR A 522 -14.48 -13.04 3.12
CA THR A 522 -14.79 -14.46 3.00
C THR A 522 -13.94 -15.09 1.91
N PHE A 523 -13.71 -16.39 2.02
CA PHE A 523 -13.14 -17.19 0.96
C PHE A 523 -13.82 -18.55 0.88
N THR A 524 -13.44 -19.30 -0.15
CA THR A 524 -13.99 -20.63 -0.39
C THR A 524 -12.90 -21.67 -0.42
N VAL A 525 -13.19 -22.82 0.18
CA VAL A 525 -12.34 -24.01 0.20
C VAL A 525 -12.97 -25.14 -0.60
N SER A 526 -12.14 -26.03 -1.16
CA SER A 526 -12.58 -27.11 -2.04
C SER A 526 -12.04 -28.47 -1.62
N GLY A 527 -12.83 -29.52 -1.84
CA GLY A 527 -12.37 -30.91 -1.87
C GLY A 527 -11.66 -31.37 -0.60
N ASP A 528 -10.36 -31.62 -0.73
CA ASP A 528 -9.42 -32.08 0.30
C ASP A 528 -9.20 -31.10 1.45
N GLN A 529 -9.64 -29.85 1.29
CA GLN A 529 -9.49 -28.78 2.28
C GLN A 529 -10.61 -28.75 3.32
N ILE A 530 -11.71 -29.47 3.09
CA ILE A 530 -12.87 -29.49 3.99
C ILE A 530 -12.62 -30.54 5.07
N VAL A 531 -12.77 -30.15 6.34
CA VAL A 531 -12.70 -31.08 7.47
C VAL A 531 -13.89 -32.02 7.38
N ASP A 532 -13.61 -33.31 7.16
CA ASP A 532 -14.59 -34.35 6.83
C ASP A 532 -15.42 -34.01 5.57
N PRO A 533 -14.87 -34.22 4.36
CA PRO A 533 -15.58 -33.91 3.11
C PRO A 533 -16.90 -34.68 2.90
N GLN A 534 -17.16 -35.72 3.71
CA GLN A 534 -18.40 -36.50 3.63
C GLN A 534 -19.53 -35.91 4.47
N ASN A 535 -19.21 -34.94 5.35
CA ASN A 535 -20.19 -34.31 6.22
C ASN A 535 -21.23 -33.50 5.41
N LYS A 536 -22.41 -33.23 5.99
CA LYS A 536 -23.48 -32.50 5.28
C LYS A 536 -23.13 -31.04 4.95
N CYS A 537 -22.35 -30.40 5.81
CA CYS A 537 -21.88 -29.02 5.68
C CYS A 537 -20.87 -28.83 4.56
N ALA A 538 -20.12 -29.89 4.22
CA ALA A 538 -19.22 -29.93 3.06
C ALA A 538 -19.96 -29.68 1.73
N LYS A 539 -21.28 -29.89 1.71
CA LYS A 539 -22.14 -29.76 0.53
C LYS A 539 -22.89 -28.42 0.49
N SER A 540 -22.66 -27.52 1.44
CA SER A 540 -23.30 -26.20 1.46
C SER A 540 -22.85 -25.37 0.25
N THR A 541 -23.82 -24.88 -0.54
CA THR A 541 -23.55 -24.12 -1.78
C THR A 541 -23.84 -22.63 -1.66
N ILE A 542 -24.47 -22.20 -0.55
CA ILE A 542 -24.84 -20.82 -0.28
C ILE A 542 -24.33 -20.41 1.10
N LEU A 543 -23.63 -19.28 1.14
CA LEU A 543 -23.33 -18.52 2.34
C LEU A 543 -24.55 -17.62 2.64
N ASN A 544 -25.36 -18.02 3.60
CA ASN A 544 -26.61 -17.34 3.93
C ASN A 544 -26.37 -16.04 4.70
N LYS A 545 -25.57 -16.13 5.75
CA LYS A 545 -25.25 -15.02 6.66
C LYS A 545 -23.94 -15.29 7.39
N ILE A 546 -23.41 -14.24 8.03
CA ILE A 546 -22.37 -14.37 9.05
C ILE A 546 -22.89 -13.72 10.33
N GLU A 547 -22.68 -14.39 11.45
CA GLU A 547 -22.92 -13.80 12.76
C GLU A 547 -21.58 -13.54 13.45
N PHE A 548 -21.47 -12.41 14.15
CA PHE A 548 -20.27 -12.02 14.87
C PHE A 548 -20.53 -11.95 16.38
N PHE A 549 -19.54 -12.38 17.16
CA PHE A 549 -19.54 -12.25 18.61
C PHE A 549 -19.18 -10.81 18.98
N ALA A 550 -20.18 -10.02 19.34
CA ALA A 550 -20.03 -8.57 19.51
C ALA A 550 -20.77 -8.09 20.75
N ASP A 551 -20.24 -7.04 21.37
CA ASP A 551 -20.82 -6.44 22.57
C ASP A 551 -22.06 -5.61 22.19
N GLU A 552 -23.20 -6.00 22.76
CA GLU A 552 -24.47 -5.34 22.52
C GLU A 552 -24.49 -3.88 23.01
N ALA A 553 -23.63 -3.50 23.97
CA ALA A 553 -23.48 -2.10 24.40
C ALA A 553 -23.19 -1.16 23.21
N PHE A 554 -22.54 -1.68 22.16
CA PHE A 554 -22.18 -0.95 20.96
C PHE A 554 -23.18 -1.12 19.80
N ARG A 555 -24.40 -1.63 20.06
CA ARG A 555 -25.48 -1.75 19.06
C ARG A 555 -25.77 -0.44 18.31
N ARG A 556 -25.60 0.71 18.96
CA ARG A 556 -25.79 2.06 18.37
C ARG A 556 -24.52 2.68 17.80
N ALA A 557 -23.37 2.02 17.94
CA ALA A 557 -22.11 2.45 17.37
C ALA A 557 -21.93 1.93 15.94
N ILE A 558 -22.53 0.78 15.61
CA ILE A 558 -22.56 0.27 14.25
C ILE A 558 -23.64 1.00 13.42
N MET A 559 -23.19 1.73 12.40
CA MET A 559 -24.01 2.61 11.56
C MET A 559 -24.53 1.89 10.30
N GLY A 560 -23.87 0.80 9.91
CA GLY A 560 -24.28 -0.05 8.80
C GLY A 560 -23.23 -1.10 8.47
N VAL A 561 -23.56 -1.97 7.53
CA VAL A 561 -22.60 -2.95 6.99
C VAL A 561 -22.55 -2.82 5.48
N ARG A 562 -21.37 -2.57 4.92
CA ARG A 562 -21.16 -2.66 3.47
C ARG A 562 -20.80 -4.10 3.14
N VAL A 563 -21.48 -4.70 2.17
CA VAL A 563 -21.13 -6.04 1.69
C VAL A 563 -20.89 -6.01 0.19
N THR A 564 -19.85 -6.70 -0.27
CA THR A 564 -19.45 -6.71 -1.68
C THR A 564 -19.13 -8.15 -2.10
N PRO A 565 -20.04 -8.86 -2.79
CA PRO A 565 -19.72 -10.17 -3.34
C PRO A 565 -18.69 -10.05 -4.46
N LYS A 566 -17.93 -11.12 -4.71
CA LYS A 566 -16.96 -11.18 -5.81
C LYS A 566 -17.60 -10.83 -7.15
N GLY A 567 -17.03 -9.85 -7.84
CA GLY A 567 -17.51 -9.39 -9.15
C GLY A 567 -18.88 -8.69 -9.11
N GLY A 568 -19.46 -8.47 -7.93
CA GLY A 568 -20.71 -7.76 -7.73
C GLY A 568 -20.51 -6.30 -7.31
N LYS A 569 -21.64 -5.61 -7.10
CA LYS A 569 -21.65 -4.24 -6.58
C LYS A 569 -21.76 -4.25 -5.06
N ALA A 570 -21.10 -3.28 -4.41
CA ALA A 570 -21.26 -3.05 -2.99
C ALA A 570 -22.71 -2.66 -2.65
N THR A 571 -23.26 -3.26 -1.60
CA THR A 571 -24.59 -2.94 -1.05
C THR A 571 -24.47 -2.64 0.43
N TRP A 572 -25.39 -1.82 0.94
CA TRP A 572 -25.45 -1.47 2.36
C TRP A 572 -26.59 -2.22 3.02
N LEU A 573 -26.24 -3.03 4.01
CA LEU A 573 -27.18 -3.71 4.90
C LEU A 573 -27.39 -2.88 6.17
N ALA A 574 -28.60 -2.95 6.70
CA ALA A 574 -28.91 -2.40 8.01
C ALA A 574 -28.25 -3.25 9.12
N SER A 575 -27.87 -2.60 10.21
CA SER A 575 -27.36 -3.29 11.40
C SER A 575 -28.43 -4.23 11.96
N THR A 576 -28.18 -5.53 11.91
CA THR A 576 -29.11 -6.55 12.43
C THR A 576 -28.46 -7.25 13.61
N TRP A 577 -29.24 -7.51 14.66
CA TRP A 577 -28.75 -8.10 15.92
C TRP A 577 -29.65 -9.23 16.38
N GLY A 578 -29.15 -10.05 17.30
CA GLY A 578 -29.95 -10.97 18.09
C GLY A 578 -30.99 -10.27 18.97
N ALA A 579 -31.70 -11.06 19.77
CA ALA A 579 -32.63 -10.54 20.76
C ALA A 579 -31.89 -9.61 21.74
N VAL A 580 -32.62 -8.70 22.39
CA VAL A 580 -32.01 -7.84 23.43
C VAL A 580 -31.45 -8.71 24.54
N GLY A 581 -30.22 -8.45 24.96
CA GLY A 581 -29.41 -9.26 25.86
C GLY A 581 -28.51 -10.28 25.15
N GLN A 582 -28.50 -10.35 23.81
CA GLN A 582 -27.65 -11.28 23.06
C GLN A 582 -26.47 -10.56 22.39
N THR A 583 -25.32 -11.20 22.48
CA THR A 583 -24.02 -10.78 21.94
C THR A 583 -23.81 -11.18 20.49
N THR A 584 -24.89 -11.16 19.69
CA THR A 584 -24.88 -11.66 18.32
C THR A 584 -25.19 -10.53 17.36
N PHE A 585 -24.16 -10.04 16.67
CA PHE A 585 -24.33 -9.15 15.53
C PHE A 585 -24.50 -9.98 14.24
N LYS A 586 -25.39 -9.58 13.33
CA LYS A 586 -25.76 -10.36 12.15
C LYS A 586 -25.55 -9.57 10.87
N VAL A 587 -24.78 -10.17 9.96
CA VAL A 587 -24.63 -9.72 8.58
C VAL A 587 -25.51 -10.60 7.71
N THR A 588 -26.73 -10.11 7.42
CA THR A 588 -27.77 -10.87 6.74
C THR A 588 -28.75 -9.94 6.02
N PRO A 589 -29.37 -10.38 4.90
CA PRO A 589 -29.01 -11.56 4.11
C PRO A 589 -27.74 -11.33 3.29
N LEU A 590 -26.94 -12.39 3.11
CA LEU A 590 -25.87 -12.42 2.10
C LEU A 590 -26.32 -13.19 0.88
N ASP A 591 -26.79 -14.43 1.06
CA ASP A 591 -27.22 -15.35 0.01
C ASP A 591 -26.18 -15.52 -1.12
N TRP A 592 -24.89 -15.53 -0.76
CA TRP A 592 -23.80 -15.62 -1.73
C TRP A 592 -23.57 -17.07 -2.16
N SER A 593 -23.49 -17.31 -3.46
CA SER A 593 -22.96 -18.57 -4.00
C SER A 593 -21.48 -18.75 -3.63
N ILE A 594 -20.94 -19.96 -3.80
CA ILE A 594 -19.49 -20.23 -3.69
C ILE A 594 -18.67 -19.18 -4.46
N ASP A 595 -19.02 -18.92 -5.72
CA ASP A 595 -18.27 -17.96 -6.54
C ASP A 595 -18.35 -16.54 -5.99
N GLN A 596 -19.50 -16.12 -5.47
CA GLN A 596 -19.71 -14.78 -4.90
C GLN A 596 -19.00 -14.63 -3.54
N ALA A 597 -18.97 -15.68 -2.73
CA ALA A 597 -18.32 -15.70 -1.43
C ALA A 597 -16.79 -15.77 -1.54
N SER A 598 -16.26 -16.25 -2.67
CA SER A 598 -14.83 -16.31 -2.91
C SER A 598 -14.24 -14.89 -3.01
N ARG A 599 -13.61 -14.39 -1.94
CA ARG A 599 -13.15 -12.99 -1.79
C ARG A 599 -14.29 -11.96 -1.65
N GLY A 600 -15.42 -12.38 -1.11
CA GLY A 600 -16.50 -11.46 -0.73
C GLY A 600 -16.06 -10.58 0.45
N GLU A 601 -16.40 -9.30 0.43
CA GLU A 601 -16.00 -8.33 1.46
C GLU A 601 -17.19 -7.94 2.33
N ILE A 602 -16.97 -7.82 3.64
CA ILE A 602 -17.95 -7.41 4.64
C ILE A 602 -17.31 -6.33 5.51
N CYS A 603 -17.78 -5.09 5.45
CA CYS A 603 -17.23 -3.99 6.22
C CYS A 603 -18.22 -3.46 7.24
N PHE A 604 -17.82 -3.46 8.50
CA PHE A 604 -18.56 -2.81 9.57
C PHE A 604 -18.26 -1.32 9.52
N GLU A 605 -19.30 -0.50 9.50
CA GLU A 605 -19.18 0.93 9.70
C GLU A 605 -19.44 1.25 11.17
N LEU A 606 -18.37 1.44 11.93
CA LEU A 606 -18.45 1.84 13.34
C LEU A 606 -18.27 3.35 13.48
N LYS A 607 -18.74 3.92 14.58
CA LYS A 607 -18.31 5.28 14.98
C LYS A 607 -16.81 5.29 15.17
N ASP A 608 -16.16 6.39 14.80
CA ASP A 608 -14.69 6.51 14.91
C ASP A 608 -14.17 6.57 16.36
N THR A 609 -15.07 6.68 17.34
CA THR A 609 -14.77 6.56 18.77
C THR A 609 -14.85 5.13 19.30
N VAL A 610 -15.10 4.13 18.45
CA VAL A 610 -15.26 2.72 18.84
C VAL A 610 -14.30 1.90 18.01
N SER A 611 -13.34 1.28 18.67
CA SER A 611 -12.39 0.39 18.01
C SER A 611 -13.04 -0.95 17.67
N ILE A 612 -12.34 -1.77 16.90
CA ILE A 612 -12.78 -3.14 16.66
C ILE A 612 -12.71 -3.98 17.94
N ASP A 613 -11.72 -3.71 18.80
CA ASP A 613 -11.53 -4.33 20.12
C ASP A 613 -12.68 -4.00 21.09
N ASP A 614 -13.17 -2.75 21.07
CA ASP A 614 -14.34 -2.36 21.87
C ASP A 614 -15.60 -3.09 21.41
N PHE A 615 -15.75 -3.27 20.09
CA PHE A 615 -16.97 -3.79 19.49
C PHE A 615 -17.07 -5.32 19.57
N CYS A 616 -15.96 -6.02 19.36
CA CYS A 616 -15.91 -7.47 19.31
C CYS A 616 -15.63 -8.09 20.67
N LEU A 617 -16.30 -9.20 20.97
CA LEU A 617 -16.06 -9.94 22.21
C LEU A 617 -15.05 -11.06 21.97
N GLY A 618 -14.16 -11.27 22.92
CA GLY A 618 -13.12 -12.30 22.89
C GLY A 618 -12.13 -12.10 24.02
N SER A 619 -11.23 -13.06 24.22
CA SER A 619 -10.09 -12.90 25.13
C SER A 619 -8.88 -12.24 24.46
N GLU A 620 -8.92 -12.10 23.13
CA GLU A 620 -7.83 -11.57 22.33
C GLU A 620 -8.12 -10.15 21.87
N ALA A 621 -7.12 -9.29 22.01
CA ALA A 621 -7.22 -7.91 21.55
C ALA A 621 -7.37 -7.86 20.01
N ASP A 622 -8.17 -6.90 19.54
CA ASP A 622 -8.38 -6.61 18.12
C ASP A 622 -8.93 -7.78 17.29
N THR A 623 -9.48 -8.81 17.95
CA THR A 623 -10.00 -10.02 17.31
C THR A 623 -11.52 -10.05 17.35
N CYS A 624 -12.13 -10.34 16.20
CA CYS A 624 -13.55 -10.64 16.08
C CYS A 624 -13.77 -12.11 15.73
N HIS A 625 -14.73 -12.75 16.40
CA HIS A 625 -15.14 -14.11 16.05
C HIS A 625 -16.39 -14.08 15.16
N GLY A 626 -16.27 -14.59 13.94
CA GLY A 626 -17.36 -14.70 12.97
C GLY A 626 -17.74 -16.15 12.67
N SER A 627 -19.03 -16.48 12.82
CA SER A 627 -19.61 -17.77 12.48
C SER A 627 -20.37 -17.69 11.16
N ILE A 628 -19.98 -18.51 10.21
CA ILE A 628 -20.57 -18.57 8.87
C ILE A 628 -21.74 -19.54 8.86
N PHE A 629 -22.91 -19.11 8.39
CA PHE A 629 -24.09 -19.97 8.28
C PHE A 629 -24.44 -20.29 6.84
N ASP A 630 -24.77 -21.55 6.59
CA ASP A 630 -25.39 -21.98 5.35
C ASP A 630 -26.92 -21.78 5.38
N ASN A 631 -27.60 -22.16 4.29
CA ASN A 631 -29.06 -22.04 4.21
C ASN A 631 -29.81 -22.95 5.19
N SER A 632 -29.22 -24.09 5.59
CA SER A 632 -29.84 -25.01 6.55
C SER A 632 -29.75 -24.51 7.99
N MET A 633 -28.81 -23.60 8.28
CA MET A 633 -28.43 -23.16 9.63
C MET A 633 -27.83 -24.27 10.52
N ASP A 634 -27.61 -25.45 9.95
CA ASP A 634 -26.99 -26.58 10.65
C ASP A 634 -25.46 -26.53 10.60
N CYS A 635 -24.90 -25.60 9.82
CA CYS A 635 -23.47 -25.44 9.61
C CYS A 635 -23.08 -24.04 10.04
N CYS A 636 -22.15 -23.94 10.99
CA CYS A 636 -21.79 -22.69 11.64
C CYS A 636 -20.29 -22.59 12.00
N PRO A 637 -19.36 -22.93 11.10
CA PRO A 637 -17.93 -22.86 11.40
C PRO A 637 -17.55 -21.46 11.86
N THR A 638 -16.74 -21.39 12.92
CA THR A 638 -16.40 -20.13 13.61
C THR A 638 -14.93 -19.82 13.46
N TYR A 639 -14.65 -18.59 13.02
CA TYR A 639 -13.32 -18.14 12.66
C TYR A 639 -12.99 -16.86 13.45
N PRO A 640 -11.82 -16.80 14.11
CA PRO A 640 -11.29 -15.54 14.61
C PRO A 640 -10.69 -14.73 13.44
N SER A 641 -10.83 -13.40 13.48
CA SER A 641 -10.17 -12.47 12.57
C SER A 641 -9.57 -11.31 13.35
N THR A 642 -8.25 -11.10 13.25
CA THR A 642 -7.54 -10.04 13.99
C THR A 642 -7.22 -8.85 13.10
N LEU A 643 -7.34 -7.62 13.60
CA LEU A 643 -6.87 -6.43 12.89
C LEU A 643 -5.38 -6.55 12.56
N LEU A 644 -5.00 -6.32 11.30
CA LEU A 644 -3.58 -6.20 10.95
C LEU A 644 -3.06 -4.87 11.47
N ALA A 645 -2.03 -4.93 12.32
CA ALA A 645 -1.28 -3.78 12.78
C ALA A 645 -0.48 -3.13 11.66
#